data_AF-A0A255TUV8-F1
#
_entry.id   AF-A0A255TUV8-F1
#
_cell.length_a   1.000
_cell.length_b   1.000
_cell.length_c   1.000
_cell.angle_alpha   90.00
_cell.angle_beta   90.00
_cell.angle_gamma   90.00
#
_symmetry.space_group_name_H-M   'P 1'
#
loop_
_entity.id
_entity.type
_entity.pdbx_description
1 polymer ?
#
loop_
_entity_poly.entity_id
_entity_poly.type
_entity_poly.pdbx_seq_one_letter_code
_entity_poly.pdbx_strand_id
1 'polypeptide(L)'
;MDKSISCNSNHILVGIGGTGGKILKAFKMRVFEEFPEEEKRSKLPVALLYIDSTEKDLMSKDGKPKDDFRVMGQDASFTRNEFFNIKAVDVESILDHIDNYPHVKGIVDNVKAVRSAIGSLGEAAGQKRRAGRLLFAANSIGYVNSLRNAFSRCEAISSMDDTKTCIHIFAGLSGGTGSGSIVDAVVQARKTFPNADILVYAMIPEMNLPKPNMDQGRYYQNGYAALNELNGLQAGRWFPQDVTGEGEAHLYNDRVKGVANGLTLYSNVNENGIVINSLEELPKIVSDFIYSRIFLINQDPNTNDILRAFTFENIDDFALELDETAEPDSDGSIRAARTKKINSFGIKRVMYPELRILKHITYTIGESILFQFKYNNWRENQGYVDEECNKDYRTLYLNPDNLVKWKLDNAHLTLEKKVLKTDSDYPTFKDYWHDKAIGYFEEAKKNKNPLNELDSIMGEFYDKHFREEGVESYYMGKSRVIPDISREIRHNVEIELFGKWKNGEISIVELQKVSKVILEKIADIRADLETVIAEKKDAFERTDYDRSANVTEWSRLGIFQRMVGAGARRYSEHQEILTDFYVLKTECIALDFARKLVAKLNVEFGKMNEDISAFGQKINDAIEETERLIAGQRKVNKGLEDMRGAIIEVCEEERMVEFEFELKTDKIEMPNIARQIRELILPESEFINFGRLANEIDNDNIKDAFDIRLSEIVKIKHDEKADSEKKVLGLNILTQLQQKLRTDEDIKAFAKQIVDQSGVYLKLNNDQMRLHLRNNENEKSPTNPASINQKILFVSIPSPEDNEGLKRFADKLVRAFNESINQSMARTTITISQKSPCKNELSITTITYCFPMRAIDWLQTYKDRYERFLKTGNAATDLSNAILLHSEKDGSQLPSLFPVFEKKEEKPAVKPISTASPVAPPPASPVAPPPVLPSTPPSEPEIKLFIAVNGQQYGPYNNEVCKQLVTNGQLTPSSMVWMEGMPQWTPAGQVSTIQFLFAPPATSSMPPMPPIGSVPPPVM
;
A
#
# COMPACT_ATOMS: atom_id res chain seq x y z
N MET A 1 33.29 -3.46 15.55
CA MET A 1 33.57 -2.16 14.91
C MET A 1 32.74 -2.11 13.64
N ASP A 2 31.52 -1.57 13.71
CA ASP A 2 30.64 -1.47 12.55
C ASP A 2 31.25 -0.49 11.55
N LYS A 3 31.58 -0.98 10.35
CA LYS A 3 31.91 -0.12 9.21
C LYS A 3 30.62 0.58 8.80
N SER A 4 30.38 1.76 9.39
CA SER A 4 29.28 2.65 9.05
C SER A 4 29.25 2.90 7.54
N ILE A 5 28.08 2.79 6.93
CA ILE A 5 27.82 3.28 5.57
C ILE A 5 28.20 4.78 5.57
N SER A 6 29.31 5.13 4.92
CA SER A 6 29.83 6.51 4.93
C SER A 6 29.18 7.32 3.82
N CYS A 7 28.17 8.11 4.16
CA CYS A 7 27.62 9.13 3.25
C CYS A 7 28.47 10.41 3.40
N ASN A 8 29.28 10.74 2.40
CA ASN A 8 30.26 11.83 2.47
C ASN A 8 29.74 13.16 1.88
N SER A 9 28.43 13.33 1.75
CA SER A 9 27.80 14.50 1.13
C SER A 9 26.41 14.76 1.70
N ASN A 10 25.98 16.02 1.70
CA ASN A 10 24.61 16.39 2.04
C ASN A 10 23.70 16.09 0.85
N HIS A 11 22.68 15.26 1.04
CA HIS A 11 21.72 14.90 -0.02
C HIS A 11 20.32 15.42 0.28
N ILE A 12 19.79 16.25 -0.61
CA ILE A 12 18.41 16.77 -0.51
C ILE A 12 17.61 16.20 -1.68
N LEU A 13 16.57 15.43 -1.39
CA LEU A 13 15.71 14.80 -2.38
C LEU A 13 14.38 15.53 -2.45
N VAL A 14 14.15 16.24 -3.55
CA VAL A 14 12.97 17.06 -3.82
C VAL A 14 12.05 16.33 -4.79
N GLY A 15 10.89 15.88 -4.33
CA GLY A 15 9.88 15.21 -5.16
C GLY A 15 8.74 16.17 -5.48
N ILE A 16 8.45 16.38 -6.77
CA ILE A 16 7.42 17.32 -7.23
C ILE A 16 6.27 16.58 -7.89
N GLY A 17 5.05 16.81 -7.39
CA GLY A 17 3.83 16.18 -7.85
C GLY A 17 3.79 14.67 -7.56
N GLY A 18 2.74 14.00 -8.06
CA GLY A 18 2.51 12.58 -7.79
C GLY A 18 3.65 11.64 -8.18
N THR A 19 4.34 11.87 -9.30
CA THR A 19 5.51 11.04 -9.69
C THR A 19 6.67 11.21 -8.71
N GLY A 20 7.03 12.45 -8.37
CA GLY A 20 8.10 12.74 -7.42
C GLY A 20 7.78 12.20 -6.02
N GLY A 21 6.54 12.37 -5.54
CA GLY A 21 6.08 11.84 -4.26
C GLY A 21 6.17 10.32 -4.15
N LYS A 22 5.80 9.59 -5.22
CA LYS A 22 5.93 8.11 -5.26
C LYS A 22 7.39 7.65 -5.21
N ILE A 23 8.31 8.37 -5.86
CA ILE A 23 9.75 8.06 -5.82
C ILE A 23 10.28 8.31 -4.41
N LEU A 24 9.96 9.45 -3.80
CA LEU A 24 10.37 9.74 -2.42
C LEU A 24 9.80 8.73 -1.42
N LYS A 25 8.55 8.30 -1.62
CA LYS A 25 7.93 7.25 -0.80
C LYS A 25 8.73 5.96 -0.89
N ALA A 26 9.00 5.48 -2.11
CA ALA A 26 9.78 4.26 -2.32
C ALA A 26 11.18 4.36 -1.72
N PHE A 27 11.84 5.52 -1.87
CA PHE A 27 13.16 5.78 -1.29
C PHE A 27 13.13 5.76 0.24
N LYS A 28 12.16 6.45 0.85
CA LYS A 28 12.01 6.49 2.31
C LYS A 28 11.74 5.10 2.87
N MET A 29 10.85 4.33 2.24
CA MET A 29 10.60 2.94 2.64
C MET A 29 11.87 2.10 2.56
N ARG A 30 12.62 2.17 1.44
CA ARG A 30 13.90 1.46 1.32
C ARG A 30 14.91 1.87 2.40
N VAL A 31 14.99 3.14 2.77
CA VAL A 31 15.85 3.59 3.87
C VAL A 31 15.40 3.00 5.22
N PHE A 32 14.10 2.85 5.48
CA PHE A 32 13.63 2.18 6.69
C PHE A 32 13.95 0.68 6.69
N GLU A 33 13.94 0.04 5.52
CA GLU A 33 14.30 -1.38 5.37
C GLU A 33 15.79 -1.63 5.65
N GLU A 34 16.67 -0.77 5.10
CA GLU A 34 18.12 -0.89 5.23
C GLU A 34 18.66 -0.33 6.57
N PHE A 35 17.95 0.65 7.13
CA PHE A 35 18.27 1.30 8.41
C PHE A 35 17.07 1.24 9.37
N PRO A 36 16.76 0.04 9.91
CA PRO A 36 15.60 -0.17 10.78
C PRO A 36 15.73 0.58 12.12
N GLU A 37 16.94 0.80 12.60
CA GLU A 37 17.22 1.53 13.84
C GLU A 37 17.13 3.06 13.60
N GLU A 38 16.27 3.73 14.37
CA GLU A 38 16.10 5.18 14.30
C GLU A 38 17.42 5.94 14.58
N GLU A 39 18.26 5.41 15.48
CA GLU A 39 19.56 6.01 15.80
C GLU A 39 20.51 6.02 14.60
N LYS A 40 20.51 4.96 13.78
CA LYS A 40 21.33 4.89 12.56
C LYS A 40 20.74 5.79 11.47
N ARG A 41 19.43 5.73 11.29
CA ARG A 41 18.71 6.49 10.27
C ARG A 41 18.78 8.00 10.48
N SER A 42 18.69 8.46 11.73
CA SER A 42 18.78 9.89 12.09
C SER A 42 20.18 10.50 11.88
N LYS A 43 21.21 9.66 11.72
CA LYS A 43 22.60 10.07 11.42
C LYS A 43 22.92 10.08 9.93
N LEU A 44 21.94 9.86 9.05
CA LEU A 44 22.14 9.95 7.60
C LEU A 44 21.96 11.41 7.15
N PRO A 45 22.92 12.01 6.43
CA PRO A 45 22.81 13.40 5.93
C PRO A 45 21.90 13.49 4.69
N VAL A 46 20.69 12.92 4.80
CA VAL A 46 19.70 12.82 3.72
C VAL A 46 18.38 13.46 4.16
N ALA A 47 17.94 14.49 3.46
CA ALA A 47 16.68 15.18 3.72
C ALA A 47 15.70 15.03 2.56
N LEU A 48 14.44 14.77 2.88
CA LEU A 48 13.36 14.68 1.90
C LEU A 48 12.51 15.96 1.90
N LEU A 49 12.05 16.36 0.72
CA LEU A 49 11.11 17.46 0.53
C LEU A 49 10.11 17.10 -0.59
N TYR A 50 8.90 16.74 -0.20
CA TYR A 50 7.79 16.45 -1.09
C TYR A 50 6.93 17.69 -1.31
N ILE A 51 6.64 18.00 -2.57
CA ILE A 51 5.93 19.19 -3.01
C ILE A 51 4.72 18.76 -3.82
N ASP A 52 3.52 19.03 -3.32
CA ASP A 52 2.28 18.81 -4.07
C ASP A 52 1.19 19.78 -3.64
N SER A 53 0.18 19.87 -4.50
CA SER A 53 -1.09 20.55 -4.33
C SER A 53 -2.11 19.77 -3.50
N THR A 54 -1.85 18.49 -3.19
CA THR A 54 -2.80 17.59 -2.52
C THR A 54 -2.15 16.86 -1.34
N GLU A 55 -2.74 17.01 -0.14
CA GLU A 55 -2.27 16.35 1.09
C GLU A 55 -2.73 14.89 1.21
N LYS A 56 -3.85 14.52 0.56
CA LYS A 56 -4.60 13.29 0.85
C LYS A 56 -3.88 11.99 0.48
N ASP A 57 -2.92 12.03 -0.43
CA ASP A 57 -2.38 10.81 -1.05
C ASP A 57 -1.17 10.23 -0.33
N LEU A 58 -0.33 11.04 0.33
CA LEU A 58 0.97 10.58 0.86
C LEU A 58 1.29 11.06 2.29
N MET A 59 0.35 11.69 3.00
CA MET A 59 0.49 12.08 4.41
C MET A 59 -0.28 11.11 5.34
N SER A 60 0.13 11.04 6.60
CA SER A 60 -0.63 10.33 7.66
C SER A 60 -1.98 11.01 7.89
N LYS A 61 -3.03 10.19 8.16
CA LYS A 61 -4.36 10.68 8.51
C LYS A 61 -4.57 10.50 10.01
N ASP A 62 -4.99 11.54 10.70
CA ASP A 62 -5.37 11.49 12.12
C ASP A 62 -4.28 10.92 13.06
N GLY A 63 -3.00 11.07 12.68
CA GLY A 63 -1.86 10.53 13.42
C GLY A 63 -1.63 9.03 13.26
N LYS A 64 -2.44 8.33 12.45
CA LYS A 64 -2.24 6.93 12.10
C LYS A 64 -1.42 6.78 10.80
N PRO A 65 -0.41 5.90 10.77
CA PRO A 65 0.33 5.56 9.55
C PRO A 65 -0.62 4.98 8.51
N LYS A 66 -0.45 5.31 7.22
CA LYS A 66 -1.13 4.56 6.17
C LYS A 66 -0.51 3.17 6.02
N ASP A 67 -1.32 2.16 5.74
CA ASP A 67 -0.85 0.77 5.56
C ASP A 67 0.26 0.63 4.52
N ASP A 68 0.20 1.43 3.45
CA ASP A 68 1.15 1.41 2.36
C ASP A 68 2.46 2.16 2.66
N PHE A 69 2.62 2.71 3.87
CA PHE A 69 3.81 3.38 4.40
C PHE A 69 4.45 2.67 5.61
N ARG A 70 3.88 1.55 6.09
CA ARG A 70 4.45 0.81 7.22
C ARG A 70 5.60 -0.10 6.78
N VAL A 71 6.70 -0.06 7.52
CA VAL A 71 7.85 -0.98 7.36
C VAL A 71 8.13 -1.62 8.70
N MET A 72 7.75 -2.90 8.86
CA MET A 72 7.92 -3.65 10.12
C MET A 72 7.35 -2.87 11.32
N GLY A 73 6.08 -2.46 11.23
CA GLY A 73 5.40 -1.68 12.27
C GLY A 73 5.85 -0.22 12.40
N GLN A 74 6.91 0.22 11.72
CA GLN A 74 7.36 1.62 11.75
C GLN A 74 6.62 2.47 10.73
N ASP A 75 6.26 3.70 11.13
CA ASP A 75 5.63 4.69 10.24
C ASP A 75 6.68 5.40 9.37
N ALA A 76 6.71 5.06 8.08
CA ALA A 76 7.54 5.77 7.10
C ALA A 76 6.79 6.91 6.38
N SER A 77 5.60 7.32 6.84
CA SER A 77 4.84 8.44 6.25
C SER A 77 5.64 9.75 6.26
N PHE A 78 5.33 10.66 5.34
CA PHE A 78 5.96 11.98 5.35
C PHE A 78 5.50 12.79 6.58
N THR A 79 6.47 13.40 7.25
CA THR A 79 6.26 14.35 8.34
C THR A 79 5.89 15.73 7.78
N ARG A 80 5.35 16.61 8.63
CA ARG A 80 5.05 18.01 8.24
C ARG A 80 6.27 18.78 7.72
N ASN A 81 7.47 18.45 8.19
CA ASN A 81 8.72 19.10 7.76
C ASN A 81 9.28 18.55 6.44
N GLU A 82 8.72 17.45 5.95
CA GLU A 82 9.05 16.82 4.67
C GLU A 82 8.01 17.14 3.59
N PHE A 83 6.90 17.82 3.92
CA PHE A 83 5.84 18.14 2.96
C PHE A 83 5.63 19.64 2.83
N PHE A 84 5.52 20.12 1.59
CA PHE A 84 5.20 21.49 1.25
C PHE A 84 3.96 21.56 0.36
N ASN A 85 2.88 22.10 0.91
CA ASN A 85 1.61 22.28 0.20
C ASN A 85 1.64 23.55 -0.66
N ILE A 86 1.55 23.40 -1.98
CA ILE A 86 1.53 24.55 -2.91
C ILE A 86 0.12 25.07 -3.24
N LYS A 87 -0.94 24.45 -2.70
CA LYS A 87 -2.35 24.86 -2.93
C LYS A 87 -2.89 25.77 -1.82
N ALA A 88 -2.01 26.46 -1.09
CA ALA A 88 -2.44 27.40 -0.04
C ALA A 88 -3.28 28.58 -0.59
N VAL A 89 -3.15 28.90 -1.89
CA VAL A 89 -3.90 29.96 -2.58
C VAL A 89 -4.46 29.41 -3.89
N ASP A 90 -5.71 29.74 -4.21
CA ASP A 90 -6.34 29.35 -5.48
C ASP A 90 -5.88 30.25 -6.65
N VAL A 91 -5.80 29.68 -7.86
CA VAL A 91 -5.32 30.42 -9.04
C VAL A 91 -6.26 31.56 -9.43
N GLU A 92 -7.58 31.43 -9.24
CA GLU A 92 -8.49 32.54 -9.52
C GLU A 92 -8.17 33.73 -8.61
N SER A 93 -7.92 33.47 -7.33
CA SER A 93 -7.52 34.48 -6.34
C SER A 93 -6.18 35.14 -6.69
N ILE A 94 -5.18 34.38 -7.15
CA ILE A 94 -3.90 34.92 -7.63
C ILE A 94 -4.13 35.87 -8.80
N LEU A 95 -4.97 35.49 -9.76
CA LEU A 95 -5.26 36.30 -10.94
C LEU A 95 -6.08 37.55 -10.61
N ASP A 96 -7.01 37.49 -9.66
CA ASP A 96 -7.80 38.65 -9.21
C ASP A 96 -6.95 39.69 -8.46
N HIS A 97 -5.86 39.24 -7.83
CA HIS A 97 -4.97 40.08 -7.04
C HIS A 97 -3.54 40.08 -7.56
N ILE A 98 -3.34 40.01 -8.88
CA ILE A 98 -2.01 39.82 -9.49
C ILE A 98 -0.99 40.90 -9.06
N ASP A 99 -1.45 42.12 -8.76
CA ASP A 99 -0.59 43.20 -8.28
C ASP A 99 -0.04 42.97 -6.85
N ASN A 100 -0.67 42.09 -6.07
CA ASN A 100 -0.14 41.61 -4.78
C ASN A 100 0.93 40.52 -4.97
N TYR A 101 1.12 40.02 -6.20
CA TYR A 101 2.09 38.99 -6.55
C TYR A 101 3.06 39.49 -7.65
N PRO A 102 3.93 40.47 -7.34
CA PRO A 102 4.80 41.11 -8.34
C PRO A 102 5.72 40.13 -9.09
N HIS A 103 6.17 39.06 -8.43
CA HIS A 103 6.98 37.99 -9.03
C HIS A 103 6.18 37.05 -9.96
N VAL A 104 4.86 36.98 -9.80
CA VAL A 104 3.96 36.19 -10.67
C VAL A 104 3.52 37.00 -11.89
N LYS A 105 3.51 38.34 -11.77
CA LYS A 105 3.12 39.26 -12.85
C LYS A 105 3.93 39.03 -14.13
N GLY A 106 5.23 38.75 -14.03
CA GLY A 106 6.09 38.43 -15.19
C GLY A 106 5.78 37.10 -15.89
N ILE A 107 4.96 36.23 -15.29
CA ILE A 107 4.49 34.96 -15.87
C ILE A 107 3.16 35.17 -16.61
N VAL A 108 2.41 36.22 -16.27
CA VAL A 108 1.04 36.50 -16.70
C VAL A 108 0.99 37.81 -17.51
N ASP A 109 1.28 37.70 -18.81
CA ASP A 109 1.23 38.85 -19.72
C ASP A 109 -0.18 39.44 -19.89
N ASN A 110 -1.22 38.58 -19.84
CA ASN A 110 -2.62 38.97 -19.98
C ASN A 110 -3.51 38.12 -19.06
N VAL A 111 -3.95 38.72 -17.95
CA VAL A 111 -4.79 38.08 -16.93
C VAL A 111 -6.08 37.50 -17.52
N LYS A 112 -6.74 38.22 -18.44
CA LYS A 112 -8.00 37.76 -19.06
C LYS A 112 -7.78 36.53 -19.93
N ALA A 113 -6.71 36.51 -20.73
CA ALA A 113 -6.36 35.38 -21.57
C ALA A 113 -5.97 34.15 -20.73
N VAL A 114 -5.16 34.35 -19.70
CA VAL A 114 -4.75 33.28 -18.77
C VAL A 114 -5.93 32.71 -18.01
N ARG A 115 -6.83 33.56 -17.48
CA ARG A 115 -8.07 33.12 -16.82
C ARG A 115 -8.95 32.29 -17.76
N SER A 116 -9.16 32.78 -18.98
CA SER A 116 -9.97 32.09 -19.98
C SER A 116 -9.37 30.75 -20.40
N ALA A 117 -8.04 30.65 -20.49
CA ALA A 117 -7.35 29.42 -20.88
C ALA A 117 -7.34 28.37 -19.75
N ILE A 118 -7.07 28.80 -18.50
CA ILE A 118 -6.99 27.88 -17.36
C ILE A 118 -8.37 27.37 -16.96
N GLY A 119 -9.40 28.21 -16.82
CA GLY A 119 -10.72 27.78 -16.32
C GLY A 119 -10.67 27.13 -14.92
N SER A 120 -11.64 26.28 -14.58
CA SER A 120 -11.70 25.63 -13.25
C SER A 120 -10.60 24.57 -13.05
N LEU A 121 -10.08 24.47 -11.83
CA LEU A 121 -8.99 23.56 -11.46
C LEU A 121 -9.51 22.29 -10.77
N GLY A 122 -9.10 21.12 -11.29
CA GLY A 122 -9.27 19.83 -10.65
C GLY A 122 -8.01 19.37 -9.90
N GLU A 123 -7.94 18.09 -9.53
CA GLU A 123 -6.73 17.48 -8.93
C GLU A 123 -5.51 17.57 -9.87
N ALA A 124 -4.30 17.67 -9.31
CA ALA A 124 -3.02 17.84 -10.02
C ALA A 124 -3.00 19.00 -11.06
N ALA A 125 -3.73 20.07 -10.78
CA ALA A 125 -3.98 21.21 -11.66
C ALA A 125 -4.60 20.83 -13.04
N GLY A 126 -5.22 19.63 -13.16
CA GLY A 126 -5.91 19.19 -14.38
C GLY A 126 -5.02 19.09 -15.62
N GLN A 127 -3.74 18.74 -15.45
CA GLN A 127 -2.73 18.71 -16.54
C GLN A 127 -2.51 20.07 -17.22
N LYS A 128 -2.73 21.19 -16.50
CA LYS A 128 -2.48 22.54 -16.98
C LYS A 128 -1.16 23.04 -16.41
N ARG A 129 -0.09 23.05 -17.21
CA ARG A 129 1.29 23.36 -16.75
C ARG A 129 1.40 24.77 -16.19
N ARG A 130 0.84 25.75 -16.89
CA ARG A 130 0.82 27.15 -16.43
C ARG A 130 0.19 27.31 -15.06
N ALA A 131 -0.93 26.63 -14.80
CA ALA A 131 -1.58 26.69 -13.49
C ALA A 131 -0.69 26.10 -12.38
N GLY A 132 -0.04 24.96 -12.64
CA GLY A 132 0.93 24.38 -11.70
C GLY A 132 2.11 25.31 -11.42
N ARG A 133 2.60 26.01 -12.46
CA ARG A 133 3.64 27.04 -12.29
C ARG A 133 3.17 28.22 -11.43
N LEU A 134 1.97 28.75 -11.68
CA LEU A 134 1.41 29.87 -10.90
C LEU A 134 1.25 29.51 -9.42
N LEU A 135 0.75 28.30 -9.12
CA LEU A 135 0.64 27.80 -7.75
C LEU A 135 2.01 27.73 -7.07
N PHE A 136 3.03 27.24 -7.77
CA PHE A 136 4.39 27.19 -7.25
C PHE A 136 4.97 28.59 -7.06
N ALA A 137 4.83 29.47 -8.05
CA ALA A 137 5.36 30.82 -8.03
C ALA A 137 4.79 31.64 -6.87
N ALA A 138 3.47 31.57 -6.63
CA ALA A 138 2.84 32.23 -5.48
C ALA A 138 3.31 31.72 -4.12
N ASN A 139 3.94 30.54 -4.07
CA ASN A 139 4.46 29.89 -2.87
C ASN A 139 5.99 29.72 -2.92
N SER A 140 6.69 30.43 -3.82
CA SER A 140 8.13 30.24 -4.10
C SER A 140 9.02 30.54 -2.88
N ILE A 141 8.68 31.55 -2.10
CA ILE A 141 9.37 31.90 -0.84
C ILE A 141 9.26 30.75 0.16
N GLY A 142 8.08 30.13 0.26
CA GLY A 142 7.85 28.95 1.09
C GLY A 142 8.73 27.77 0.64
N TYR A 143 8.78 27.50 -0.67
CA TYR A 143 9.65 26.47 -1.23
C TYR A 143 11.13 26.70 -0.87
N VAL A 144 11.65 27.91 -1.07
CA VAL A 144 13.05 28.25 -0.75
C VAL A 144 13.32 28.05 0.74
N ASN A 145 12.40 28.46 1.61
CA ASN A 145 12.53 28.24 3.05
C ASN A 145 12.52 26.75 3.42
N SER A 146 11.64 25.95 2.81
CA SER A 146 11.61 24.51 3.00
C SER A 146 12.88 23.82 2.50
N LEU A 147 13.44 24.28 1.37
CA LEU A 147 14.69 23.77 0.83
C LEU A 147 15.88 24.11 1.74
N ARG A 148 15.94 25.34 2.27
CA ARG A 148 16.94 25.74 3.27
C ARG A 148 16.81 24.92 4.56
N ASN A 149 15.58 24.69 5.03
CA ASN A 149 15.35 23.84 6.19
C ASN A 149 15.86 22.41 5.95
N ALA A 150 15.55 21.82 4.79
CA ALA A 150 16.06 20.50 4.41
C ALA A 150 17.60 20.46 4.40
N PHE A 151 18.25 21.49 3.86
CA PHE A 151 19.70 21.64 3.91
C PHE A 151 20.24 21.71 5.35
N SER A 152 19.66 22.57 6.20
CA SER A 152 20.10 22.72 7.59
C SER A 152 19.99 21.41 8.39
N ARG A 153 19.02 20.55 8.08
CA ARG A 153 18.91 19.21 8.69
C ARG A 153 20.08 18.29 8.29
N CYS A 154 20.52 18.33 7.04
CA CYS A 154 21.70 17.58 6.59
C CYS A 154 22.98 18.16 7.21
N GLU A 155 23.13 19.49 7.18
CA GLU A 155 24.30 20.20 7.68
C GLU A 155 24.54 19.95 9.18
N ALA A 156 23.46 19.90 9.97
CA ALA A 156 23.52 19.59 11.40
C ALA A 156 24.11 18.18 11.70
N ILE A 157 24.08 17.26 10.73
CA ILE A 157 24.62 15.90 10.86
C ILE A 157 26.06 15.85 10.38
N SER A 158 26.35 16.45 9.22
CA SER A 158 27.63 16.27 8.52
C SER A 158 28.82 16.95 9.21
N SER A 159 28.59 17.96 10.06
CA SER A 159 29.58 18.62 10.93
C SER A 159 30.90 19.11 10.31
N MET A 160 31.06 19.05 8.98
CA MET A 160 32.25 19.50 8.25
C MET A 160 31.93 20.63 7.27
N ASP A 161 32.64 21.75 7.41
CA ASP A 161 32.47 22.99 6.64
C ASP A 161 32.67 22.83 5.11
N ASP A 162 33.27 21.73 4.64
CA ASP A 162 33.55 21.46 3.22
C ASP A 162 32.71 20.30 2.63
N THR A 163 31.58 19.96 3.27
CA THR A 163 30.72 18.87 2.80
C THR A 163 29.98 19.27 1.52
N LYS A 164 30.25 18.54 0.42
CA LYS A 164 29.55 18.75 -0.86
C LYS A 164 28.04 18.57 -0.70
N THR A 165 27.26 19.46 -1.30
CA THR A 165 25.79 19.39 -1.30
C THR A 165 25.27 18.94 -2.65
N CYS A 166 24.39 17.94 -2.65
CA CYS A 166 23.73 17.40 -3.84
C CYS A 166 22.21 17.52 -3.69
N ILE A 167 21.56 18.17 -4.64
CA ILE A 167 20.11 18.35 -4.70
C ILE A 167 19.57 17.49 -5.85
N HIS A 168 18.74 16.52 -5.51
CA HIS A 168 18.08 15.62 -6.45
C HIS A 168 16.63 16.07 -6.65
N ILE A 169 16.22 16.39 -7.88
CA ILE A 169 14.87 16.89 -8.16
C ILE A 169 14.13 15.87 -9.04
N PHE A 170 13.01 15.34 -8.56
CA PHE A 170 12.21 14.32 -9.23
C PHE A 170 10.87 14.90 -9.69
N ALA A 171 10.54 14.77 -10.96
CA ALA A 171 9.26 15.24 -11.49
C ALA A 171 8.79 14.43 -12.70
N GLY A 172 7.46 14.32 -12.85
CA GLY A 172 6.83 13.85 -14.08
C GLY A 172 6.53 15.03 -15.02
N LEU A 173 6.88 14.91 -16.30
CA LEU A 173 6.76 16.00 -17.27
C LEU A 173 5.36 16.12 -17.91
N SER A 174 4.42 15.25 -17.57
CA SER A 174 3.06 15.27 -18.14
C SER A 174 2.01 15.92 -17.24
N GLY A 175 2.22 15.94 -15.91
CA GLY A 175 1.25 16.46 -14.94
C GLY A 175 1.29 17.99 -14.80
N GLY A 176 0.24 18.60 -14.24
CA GLY A 176 0.17 20.06 -14.08
C GLY A 176 1.21 20.60 -13.08
N THR A 177 1.23 20.04 -11.86
CA THR A 177 2.18 20.44 -10.81
C THR A 177 3.63 20.08 -11.16
N GLY A 178 3.93 18.80 -11.40
CA GLY A 178 5.30 18.35 -11.68
C GLY A 178 5.94 19.08 -12.87
N SER A 179 5.23 19.08 -14.01
CA SER A 179 5.73 19.68 -15.24
C SER A 179 5.74 21.20 -15.23
N GLY A 180 4.79 21.83 -14.52
CA GLY A 180 4.71 23.29 -14.40
C GLY A 180 5.74 23.88 -13.43
N SER A 181 6.14 23.13 -12.40
CA SER A 181 7.02 23.65 -11.33
C SER A 181 8.49 23.28 -11.52
N ILE A 182 8.84 22.33 -12.39
CA ILE A 182 10.21 21.81 -12.50
C ILE A 182 11.26 22.88 -12.85
N VAL A 183 10.93 23.82 -13.75
CA VAL A 183 11.84 24.91 -14.14
C VAL A 183 12.13 25.80 -12.93
N ASP A 184 11.08 26.23 -12.22
CA ASP A 184 11.23 27.11 -11.07
C ASP A 184 11.96 26.39 -9.93
N ALA A 185 11.69 25.10 -9.69
CA ALA A 185 12.42 24.33 -8.68
C ALA A 185 13.93 24.27 -8.98
N VAL A 186 14.33 24.04 -10.23
CA VAL A 186 15.74 24.02 -10.65
C VAL A 186 16.38 25.39 -10.51
N VAL A 187 15.71 26.44 -10.99
CA VAL A 187 16.18 27.84 -10.93
C VAL A 187 16.36 28.29 -9.49
N GLN A 188 15.35 28.09 -8.64
CA GLN A 188 15.41 28.49 -7.24
C GLN A 188 16.41 27.66 -6.44
N ALA A 189 16.60 26.37 -6.75
CA ALA A 189 17.66 25.57 -6.16
C ALA A 189 19.05 26.11 -6.53
N ARG A 190 19.32 26.44 -7.80
CA ARG A 190 20.60 27.02 -8.23
C ARG A 190 20.84 28.39 -7.61
N LYS A 191 19.82 29.24 -7.55
CA LYS A 191 19.90 30.56 -6.91
C LYS A 191 20.22 30.46 -5.42
N THR A 192 19.59 29.51 -4.73
CA THR A 192 19.76 29.31 -3.29
C THR A 192 21.08 28.66 -2.94
N PHE A 193 21.53 27.69 -3.76
CA PHE A 193 22.76 26.93 -3.56
C PHE A 193 23.65 26.96 -4.82
N PRO A 194 24.39 28.05 -5.08
CA PRO A 194 25.16 28.22 -6.31
C PRO A 194 26.20 27.11 -6.56
N ASN A 195 26.76 26.54 -5.49
CA ASN A 195 27.83 25.53 -5.54
C ASN A 195 27.32 24.08 -5.41
N ALA A 196 26.02 23.86 -5.22
CA ALA A 196 25.49 22.50 -5.11
C ALA A 196 25.48 21.77 -6.45
N ASP A 197 25.62 20.45 -6.42
CA ASP A 197 25.32 19.59 -7.56
C ASP A 197 23.80 19.45 -7.68
N ILE A 198 23.22 19.96 -8.77
CA ILE A 198 21.78 19.86 -9.03
C ILE A 198 21.55 18.79 -10.09
N LEU A 199 20.91 17.69 -9.69
CA LEU A 199 20.62 16.54 -10.53
C LEU A 199 19.10 16.40 -10.70
N VAL A 200 18.64 16.54 -11.95
CA VAL A 200 17.21 16.49 -12.29
C VAL A 200 16.88 15.11 -12.85
N TYR A 201 15.81 14.52 -12.35
CA TYR A 201 15.26 13.22 -12.78
C TYR A 201 13.85 13.44 -13.30
N ALA A 202 13.74 13.55 -14.61
CA ALA A 202 12.50 13.89 -15.28
C ALA A 202 11.93 12.68 -16.03
N MET A 203 10.77 12.21 -15.57
CA MET A 203 10.01 11.17 -16.27
C MET A 203 9.32 11.79 -17.48
N ILE A 204 9.66 11.31 -18.67
CA ILE A 204 8.97 11.67 -19.90
C ILE A 204 7.66 10.86 -20.02
N PRO A 205 6.67 11.33 -20.82
CA PRO A 205 5.43 10.57 -21.03
C PRO A 205 5.70 9.12 -21.44
N GLU A 206 4.89 8.17 -20.94
CA GLU A 206 4.93 6.77 -21.34
C GLU A 206 4.57 6.63 -22.82
N MET A 207 5.33 5.79 -23.53
CA MET A 207 5.05 5.49 -24.93
C MET A 207 3.62 4.93 -25.10
N ASN A 208 3.22 4.04 -24.18
CA ASN A 208 1.87 3.48 -24.08
C ASN A 208 1.33 3.72 -22.67
N LEU A 209 0.13 4.31 -22.57
CA LEU A 209 -0.47 4.62 -21.27
C LEU A 209 -0.89 3.33 -20.55
N PRO A 210 -0.52 3.16 -19.27
CA PRO A 210 -1.00 2.04 -18.46
C PRO A 210 -2.52 2.04 -18.27
N LYS A 211 -3.15 3.22 -18.26
CA LYS A 211 -4.60 3.39 -18.12
C LYS A 211 -5.11 4.42 -19.13
N PRO A 212 -6.23 4.17 -19.85
CA PRO A 212 -6.72 5.07 -20.89
C PRO A 212 -7.07 6.49 -20.41
N ASN A 213 -7.48 6.64 -19.14
CA ASN A 213 -7.89 7.91 -18.55
C ASN A 213 -6.72 8.78 -18.05
N MET A 214 -5.46 8.33 -18.22
CA MET A 214 -4.30 9.12 -17.82
C MET A 214 -4.06 10.32 -18.73
N ASP A 215 -4.46 10.29 -20.00
CA ASP A 215 -4.36 11.44 -20.89
C ASP A 215 -5.66 12.23 -20.90
N GLN A 216 -5.62 13.44 -20.34
CA GLN A 216 -6.73 14.39 -20.36
C GLN A 216 -6.67 15.33 -21.58
N GLY A 217 -5.99 14.89 -22.65
CA GLY A 217 -5.80 15.59 -23.92
C GLY A 217 -4.53 16.43 -24.02
N ARG A 218 -3.66 16.38 -23.00
CA ARG A 218 -2.44 17.21 -22.88
C ARG A 218 -1.20 16.45 -22.44
N TYR A 219 -1.30 15.15 -22.19
CA TYR A 219 -0.25 14.38 -21.52
C TYR A 219 1.10 14.44 -22.26
N TYR A 220 1.06 14.17 -23.57
CA TYR A 220 2.25 14.13 -24.43
C TYR A 220 2.77 15.53 -24.78
N GLN A 221 1.84 16.46 -25.00
CA GLN A 221 2.13 17.85 -25.35
C GLN A 221 2.81 18.57 -24.19
N ASN A 222 2.37 18.31 -22.95
CA ASN A 222 3.01 18.79 -21.73
C ASN A 222 4.46 18.30 -21.64
N GLY A 223 4.68 17.00 -21.88
CA GLY A 223 6.01 16.41 -21.88
C GLY A 223 6.94 17.08 -22.87
N TYR A 224 6.49 17.29 -24.11
CA TYR A 224 7.28 17.96 -25.14
C TYR A 224 7.57 19.43 -24.81
N ALA A 225 6.56 20.17 -24.34
CA ALA A 225 6.73 21.57 -23.94
C ALA A 225 7.74 21.73 -22.79
N ALA A 226 7.69 20.84 -21.80
CA ALA A 226 8.66 20.82 -20.70
C ALA A 226 10.08 20.52 -21.16
N LEU A 227 10.25 19.60 -22.12
CA LEU A 227 11.55 19.30 -22.69
C LEU A 227 12.13 20.48 -23.49
N ASN A 228 11.32 21.23 -24.24
CA ASN A 228 11.77 22.47 -24.89
C ASN A 228 12.31 23.48 -23.88
N GLU A 229 11.59 23.66 -22.77
CA GLU A 229 11.95 24.58 -21.69
C GLU A 229 13.22 24.15 -20.96
N LEU A 230 13.34 22.86 -20.59
CA LEU A 230 14.55 22.32 -19.97
C LEU A 230 15.76 22.41 -20.91
N ASN A 231 15.57 22.17 -22.21
CA ASN A 231 16.63 22.36 -23.20
C ASN A 231 17.05 23.83 -23.30
N GLY A 232 16.08 24.75 -23.40
CA GLY A 232 16.36 26.19 -23.45
C GLY A 232 17.09 26.69 -22.21
N LEU A 233 16.68 26.22 -21.03
CA LEU A 233 17.33 26.52 -19.76
C LEU A 233 18.77 25.98 -19.71
N GLN A 234 18.96 24.71 -20.07
CA GLN A 234 20.28 24.07 -20.04
C GLN A 234 21.23 24.53 -21.15
N ALA A 235 20.72 25.01 -22.28
CA ALA A 235 21.52 25.58 -23.35
C ALA A 235 21.83 27.08 -23.15
N GLY A 236 21.30 27.71 -22.10
CA GLY A 236 21.46 29.15 -21.86
C GLY A 236 20.73 30.02 -22.88
N ARG A 237 19.63 29.51 -23.44
CA ARG A 237 18.84 30.16 -24.51
C ARG A 237 17.51 30.73 -24.03
N TRP A 238 17.08 30.34 -22.83
CA TRP A 238 15.87 30.86 -22.22
C TRP A 238 16.10 31.15 -20.75
N PHE A 239 15.70 32.36 -20.33
CA PHE A 239 15.79 32.85 -18.97
C PHE A 239 14.36 33.01 -18.45
N PRO A 240 13.88 32.09 -17.59
CA PRO A 240 12.54 32.17 -17.04
C PRO A 240 12.40 33.38 -16.11
N GLN A 241 11.17 33.89 -15.93
CA GLN A 241 10.86 34.83 -14.86
C GLN A 241 11.31 34.26 -13.50
N ASP A 242 12.04 35.06 -12.73
CA ASP A 242 12.45 34.71 -11.38
C ASP A 242 11.27 34.83 -10.42
N VAL A 243 10.76 33.69 -9.96
CA VAL A 243 9.61 33.62 -9.05
C VAL A 243 9.90 34.12 -7.64
N THR A 244 11.14 34.48 -7.30
CA THR A 244 11.51 35.17 -6.05
C THR A 244 12.12 36.55 -6.27
N GLY A 245 12.14 37.05 -7.51
CA GLY A 245 12.77 38.32 -7.91
C GLY A 245 11.87 39.17 -8.80
N GLU A 246 12.41 40.27 -9.32
CA GLU A 246 11.68 41.27 -10.12
C GLU A 246 11.97 41.20 -11.65
N GLY A 247 12.61 40.13 -12.14
CA GLY A 247 12.98 40.01 -13.56
C GLY A 247 13.38 38.60 -13.99
N GLU A 248 14.09 38.47 -15.11
CA GLU A 248 14.55 37.18 -15.65
C GLU A 248 15.69 36.57 -14.81
N ALA A 249 15.68 35.24 -14.65
CA ALA A 249 16.69 34.49 -13.89
C ALA A 249 17.89 34.09 -14.77
N HIS A 250 18.92 34.92 -14.80
CA HIS A 250 20.19 34.63 -15.51
C HIS A 250 21.13 33.76 -14.67
N LEU A 251 20.79 32.47 -14.51
CA LEU A 251 21.53 31.52 -13.66
C LEU A 251 22.33 30.47 -14.43
N TYR A 252 22.52 30.66 -15.73
CA TYR A 252 23.40 29.79 -16.52
C TYR A 252 24.82 29.89 -15.96
N ASN A 253 25.42 28.76 -15.66
CA ASN A 253 26.73 28.67 -15.03
C ASN A 253 27.74 28.03 -15.99
N ASP A 254 28.77 28.79 -16.35
CA ASP A 254 29.80 28.36 -17.28
C ASP A 254 30.63 27.16 -16.80
N ARG A 255 30.79 26.98 -15.49
CA ARG A 255 31.51 25.84 -14.91
C ARG A 255 30.77 24.52 -15.18
N VAL A 256 29.44 24.55 -15.14
CA VAL A 256 28.62 23.35 -15.36
C VAL A 256 27.94 23.35 -16.72
N LYS A 257 28.18 24.37 -17.57
CA LYS A 257 27.57 24.54 -18.89
C LYS A 257 26.06 24.30 -18.89
N GLY A 258 25.37 24.96 -17.95
CA GLY A 258 23.93 24.82 -17.72
C GLY A 258 23.48 25.45 -16.40
N VAL A 259 22.22 25.25 -16.04
CA VAL A 259 21.66 25.61 -14.72
C VAL A 259 21.71 24.42 -13.76
N ALA A 260 21.36 23.23 -14.24
CA ALA A 260 21.55 21.96 -13.52
C ALA A 260 22.84 21.26 -13.97
N ASN A 261 23.50 20.53 -13.05
CA ASN A 261 24.69 19.74 -13.38
C ASN A 261 24.34 18.56 -14.29
N GLY A 262 23.18 17.94 -14.08
CA GLY A 262 22.74 16.79 -14.87
C GLY A 262 21.23 16.71 -15.05
N LEU A 263 20.82 16.27 -16.24
CA LEU A 263 19.42 16.01 -16.60
C LEU A 263 19.25 14.54 -17.00
N THR A 264 18.63 13.77 -16.11
CA THR A 264 18.28 12.36 -16.34
C THR A 264 16.86 12.26 -16.89
N LEU A 265 16.74 11.75 -18.11
CA LEU A 265 15.46 11.46 -18.76
C LEU A 265 15.20 9.95 -18.75
N TYR A 266 13.98 9.56 -18.39
CA TYR A 266 13.60 8.16 -18.32
C TYR A 266 12.10 7.97 -18.57
N SER A 267 11.74 6.74 -18.93
CA SER A 267 10.37 6.29 -19.20
C SER A 267 10.13 4.93 -18.56
N ASN A 268 8.95 4.36 -18.76
CA ASN A 268 8.63 3.01 -18.31
C ASN A 268 9.07 1.90 -19.28
N VAL A 269 9.84 2.24 -20.32
CA VAL A 269 10.34 1.29 -21.32
C VAL A 269 11.87 1.36 -21.33
N ASN A 270 12.52 0.20 -21.17
CA ASN A 270 13.97 0.13 -21.29
C ASN A 270 14.45 -0.07 -22.73
N GLU A 271 15.75 0.12 -22.97
CA GLU A 271 16.36 0.00 -24.31
C GLU A 271 16.19 -1.41 -24.92
N ASN A 272 15.96 -2.43 -24.09
CA ASN A 272 15.67 -3.81 -24.50
C ASN A 272 14.17 -4.08 -24.77
N GLY A 273 13.31 -3.05 -24.70
CA GLY A 273 11.88 -3.14 -24.97
C GLY A 273 11.02 -3.67 -23.83
N ILE A 274 11.58 -3.84 -22.62
CA ILE A 274 10.83 -4.26 -21.43
C ILE A 274 10.02 -3.06 -20.93
N VAL A 275 8.71 -3.26 -20.81
CA VAL A 275 7.76 -2.28 -20.29
C VAL A 275 7.42 -2.64 -18.85
N ILE A 276 7.57 -1.69 -17.93
CA ILE A 276 7.25 -1.85 -16.51
C ILE A 276 6.06 -0.96 -16.11
N ASN A 277 5.47 -1.26 -14.96
CA ASN A 277 4.38 -0.44 -14.41
C ASN A 277 4.93 0.92 -13.94
N SER A 278 4.50 2.01 -14.58
CA SER A 278 5.00 3.36 -14.28
C SER A 278 4.53 3.93 -12.94
N LEU A 279 3.46 3.37 -12.35
CA LEU A 279 2.85 3.86 -11.11
C LEU A 279 3.41 3.17 -9.86
N GLU A 280 3.84 1.91 -9.97
CA GLU A 280 4.22 1.06 -8.83
C GLU A 280 5.66 0.56 -8.90
N GLU A 281 6.14 0.17 -10.08
CA GLU A 281 7.45 -0.46 -10.25
C GLU A 281 8.54 0.56 -10.59
N LEU A 282 8.27 1.46 -11.55
CA LEU A 282 9.23 2.49 -11.97
C LEU A 282 9.68 3.40 -10.81
N PRO A 283 8.81 3.87 -9.88
CA PRO A 283 9.25 4.67 -8.74
C PRO A 283 10.23 3.93 -7.83
N LYS A 284 10.06 2.61 -7.64
CA LYS A 284 10.98 1.77 -6.87
C LYS A 284 12.33 1.65 -7.56
N ILE A 285 12.33 1.48 -8.87
CA ILE A 285 13.54 1.40 -9.70
C ILE A 285 14.33 2.72 -9.67
N VAL A 286 13.64 3.87 -9.75
CA VAL A 286 14.29 5.18 -9.62
C VAL A 286 14.86 5.33 -8.21
N SER A 287 14.08 5.01 -7.17
CA SER A 287 14.53 4.98 -5.78
C SER A 287 15.80 4.13 -5.62
N ASP A 288 15.83 2.94 -6.23
CA ASP A 288 16.97 2.04 -6.14
C ASP A 288 18.23 2.61 -6.79
N PHE A 289 18.07 3.29 -7.92
CA PHE A 289 19.16 3.99 -8.60
C PHE A 289 19.72 5.12 -7.73
N ILE A 290 18.85 5.89 -7.07
CA ILE A 290 19.27 6.95 -6.15
C ILE A 290 19.93 6.39 -4.90
N TYR A 291 19.40 5.30 -4.35
CA TYR A 291 20.05 4.60 -3.24
C TYR A 291 21.47 4.15 -3.62
N SER A 292 21.65 3.56 -4.81
CA SER A 292 22.97 3.20 -5.33
C SER A 292 23.89 4.42 -5.42
N ARG A 293 23.40 5.54 -5.95
CA ARG A 293 24.16 6.80 -6.04
C ARG A 293 24.58 7.37 -4.68
N ILE A 294 23.76 7.25 -3.64
CA ILE A 294 24.01 7.85 -2.33
C ILE A 294 24.88 6.93 -1.45
N PHE A 295 24.60 5.62 -1.43
CA PHE A 295 25.15 4.71 -0.43
C PHE A 295 26.13 3.67 -0.98
N LEU A 296 26.11 3.38 -2.29
CA LEU A 296 26.96 2.34 -2.89
C LEU A 296 28.09 2.92 -3.75
N ILE A 297 27.88 4.10 -4.34
CA ILE A 297 28.88 4.82 -5.14
C ILE A 297 29.55 5.88 -4.26
N ASN A 298 30.63 5.48 -3.58
CA ASN A 298 31.43 6.39 -2.74
C ASN A 298 32.28 7.33 -3.58
N GLN A 299 32.82 8.40 -2.99
CA GLN A 299 33.85 9.22 -3.64
C GLN A 299 35.23 8.59 -3.41
N ASP A 300 35.55 7.55 -4.19
CA ASP A 300 36.88 6.93 -4.21
C ASP A 300 37.48 6.95 -5.63
N PRO A 301 38.79 6.76 -5.80
CA PRO A 301 39.42 6.84 -7.11
C PRO A 301 38.82 5.89 -8.17
N ASN A 302 38.24 4.76 -7.74
CA ASN A 302 37.71 3.76 -8.65
C ASN A 302 36.30 4.11 -9.15
N THR A 303 35.54 4.91 -8.42
CA THR A 303 34.16 5.32 -8.76
C THR A 303 34.06 6.69 -9.43
N ASN A 304 35.17 7.41 -9.59
CA ASN A 304 35.19 8.74 -10.20
C ASN A 304 34.52 8.80 -11.57
N ASP A 305 34.71 7.79 -12.43
CA ASP A 305 34.16 7.82 -13.78
C ASP A 305 32.63 7.74 -13.80
N ILE A 306 32.02 6.93 -12.92
CA ILE A 306 30.55 6.91 -12.83
C ILE A 306 30.02 8.20 -12.19
N LEU A 307 30.71 8.77 -11.20
CA LEU A 307 30.33 10.06 -10.62
C LEU A 307 30.34 11.18 -11.67
N ARG A 308 31.36 11.19 -12.55
CA ARG A 308 31.44 12.11 -13.68
C ARG A 308 30.30 11.93 -14.68
N ALA A 309 29.79 10.71 -14.87
CA ALA A 309 28.63 10.47 -15.73
C ALA A 309 27.32 11.03 -15.16
N PHE A 310 27.20 11.19 -13.84
CA PHE A 310 26.07 11.89 -13.20
C PHE A 310 26.14 13.41 -13.38
N THR A 311 27.34 14.00 -13.27
CA THR A 311 27.57 15.45 -13.31
C THR A 311 28.01 15.98 -14.67
N PHE A 312 28.23 15.08 -15.63
CA PHE A 312 28.71 15.35 -16.98
C PHE A 312 30.02 16.14 -16.98
N GLU A 313 30.97 15.70 -16.16
CA GLU A 313 32.34 16.21 -16.18
C GLU A 313 33.09 15.67 -17.40
N ASN A 314 34.06 16.44 -17.90
CA ASN A 314 34.91 16.10 -19.07
C ASN A 314 34.18 15.96 -20.42
N ILE A 315 33.03 16.62 -20.59
CA ILE A 315 32.33 16.68 -21.89
C ILE A 315 32.13 18.11 -22.42
N ASP A 316 32.74 19.11 -21.80
CA ASP A 316 32.48 20.54 -22.06
C ASP A 316 32.67 20.92 -23.54
N ASP A 317 33.67 20.35 -24.20
CA ASP A 317 34.00 20.60 -25.61
C ASP A 317 32.86 20.22 -26.57
N PHE A 318 31.94 19.38 -26.12
CA PHE A 318 30.78 18.93 -26.91
C PHE A 318 29.52 18.84 -26.05
N ALA A 319 29.43 19.57 -24.94
CA ALA A 319 28.27 19.56 -24.06
C ALA A 319 27.03 20.19 -24.71
N LEU A 320 27.24 21.09 -25.68
CA LEU A 320 26.20 21.81 -26.39
C LEU A 320 26.34 21.62 -27.90
N GLU A 321 25.19 21.60 -28.58
CA GLU A 321 25.11 21.76 -30.03
C GLU A 321 24.79 23.21 -30.38
N LEU A 322 25.47 23.71 -31.40
CA LEU A 322 25.28 25.05 -31.95
C LEU A 322 24.10 25.07 -32.91
N ASP A 323 23.44 26.23 -33.01
CA ASP A 323 22.32 26.45 -33.93
C ASP A 323 22.79 26.31 -35.39
N GLU A 324 22.23 25.31 -36.07
CA GLU A 324 22.55 24.95 -37.45
C GLU A 324 22.07 25.99 -38.48
N THR A 325 21.17 26.88 -38.07
CA THR A 325 20.61 27.95 -38.92
C THR A 325 21.26 29.31 -38.65
N ALA A 326 22.01 29.44 -37.55
CA ALA A 326 22.65 30.69 -37.19
C ALA A 326 23.92 30.93 -37.99
N GLU A 327 24.10 32.18 -38.42
CA GLU A 327 25.40 32.68 -38.88
C GLU A 327 26.24 33.10 -37.66
N PRO A 328 27.58 33.06 -37.74
CA PRO A 328 28.44 33.56 -36.68
C PRO A 328 28.17 35.03 -36.35
N ASP A 329 28.11 35.35 -35.06
CA ASP A 329 28.05 36.73 -34.56
C ASP A 329 29.35 37.49 -34.88
N SER A 330 29.38 38.79 -34.61
CA SER A 330 30.54 39.66 -34.92
C SER A 330 31.86 39.23 -34.26
N ASP A 331 31.78 38.47 -33.17
CA ASP A 331 32.93 37.90 -32.45
C ASP A 331 33.26 36.47 -32.91
N GLY A 332 32.57 35.95 -33.94
CA GLY A 332 32.71 34.60 -34.46
C GLY A 332 32.00 33.52 -33.64
N SER A 333 31.29 33.90 -32.57
CA SER A 333 30.53 32.94 -31.77
C SER A 333 29.24 32.52 -32.47
N ILE A 334 28.80 31.29 -32.23
CA ILE A 334 27.50 30.80 -32.69
C ILE A 334 26.73 30.38 -31.44
N ARG A 335 25.50 30.85 -31.34
CA ARG A 335 24.63 30.53 -30.20
C ARG A 335 24.35 29.02 -30.12
N ALA A 336 24.32 28.51 -28.90
CA ALA A 336 23.88 27.13 -28.65
C ALA A 336 22.38 26.97 -28.99
N ALA A 337 21.99 25.80 -29.46
CA ALA A 337 20.59 25.44 -29.67
C ALA A 337 20.14 24.37 -28.68
N ARG A 338 20.98 23.36 -28.41
CA ARG A 338 20.59 22.17 -27.66
C ARG A 338 21.67 21.71 -26.71
N THR A 339 21.25 21.14 -25.59
CA THR A 339 22.16 20.47 -24.65
C THR A 339 22.31 18.98 -24.99
N LYS A 340 23.54 18.47 -24.84
CA LYS A 340 23.85 17.03 -24.80
C LYS A 340 24.16 16.54 -23.38
N LYS A 341 24.03 17.41 -22.35
CA LYS A 341 24.17 17.06 -20.92
C LYS A 341 22.93 16.30 -20.40
N ILE A 342 22.58 15.24 -21.11
CA ILE A 342 21.42 14.39 -20.85
C ILE A 342 21.89 12.95 -20.70
N ASN A 343 21.30 12.25 -19.73
CA ASN A 343 21.55 10.84 -19.50
C ASN A 343 20.24 10.09 -19.24
N SER A 344 20.35 8.78 -19.21
CA SER A 344 19.34 7.86 -18.70
C SER A 344 20.03 6.78 -17.89
N PHE A 345 19.25 6.04 -17.11
CA PHE A 345 19.78 5.06 -16.17
C PHE A 345 19.10 3.70 -16.30
N GLY A 346 19.82 2.66 -15.91
CA GLY A 346 19.33 1.31 -15.66
C GLY A 346 19.85 0.85 -14.31
N ILE A 347 19.06 0.04 -13.61
CA ILE A 347 19.53 -0.62 -12.40
C ILE A 347 19.01 -2.05 -12.35
N LYS A 348 19.90 -2.98 -11.96
CA LYS A 348 19.56 -4.33 -11.58
C LYS A 348 20.06 -4.63 -10.17
N ARG A 349 19.27 -5.39 -9.43
CA ARG A 349 19.59 -5.89 -8.09
C ARG A 349 19.41 -7.39 -8.07
N VAL A 350 20.50 -8.11 -7.88
CA VAL A 350 20.49 -9.54 -7.57
C VAL A 350 20.56 -9.65 -6.07
N MET A 351 19.46 -10.05 -5.42
CA MET A 351 19.35 -9.92 -3.97
C MET A 351 18.78 -11.18 -3.29
N TYR A 352 19.21 -11.37 -2.06
CA TYR A 352 18.59 -12.26 -1.09
C TYR A 352 17.52 -11.46 -0.34
N PRO A 353 16.23 -11.78 -0.50
CA PRO A 353 15.12 -10.94 -0.02
C PRO A 353 14.85 -11.15 1.48
N GLU A 354 15.83 -10.81 2.32
CA GLU A 354 15.83 -11.07 3.76
C GLU A 354 14.58 -10.54 4.48
N LEU A 355 14.15 -9.31 4.16
CA LEU A 355 12.96 -8.72 4.77
C LEU A 355 11.67 -9.47 4.40
N ARG A 356 11.54 -9.90 3.13
CA ARG A 356 10.39 -10.69 2.66
C ARG A 356 10.33 -12.02 3.40
N ILE A 357 11.48 -12.68 3.55
CA ILE A 357 11.62 -13.97 4.24
C ILE A 357 11.27 -13.81 5.71
N LEU A 358 11.83 -12.80 6.38
CA LEU A 358 11.49 -12.50 7.77
C LEU A 358 9.99 -12.26 7.94
N LYS A 359 9.36 -11.44 7.08
CA LYS A 359 7.90 -11.21 7.13
C LYS A 359 7.12 -12.50 6.92
N HIS A 360 7.51 -13.31 5.93
CA HIS A 360 6.84 -14.58 5.65
C HIS A 360 6.88 -15.51 6.86
N ILE A 361 8.06 -15.72 7.45
CA ILE A 361 8.22 -16.53 8.66
C ILE A 361 7.41 -15.93 9.81
N THR A 362 7.53 -14.63 10.05
CA THR A 362 6.82 -13.92 11.14
C THR A 362 5.31 -14.15 11.07
N TYR A 363 4.68 -13.90 9.92
CA TYR A 363 3.24 -14.10 9.77
C TYR A 363 2.85 -15.58 9.78
N THR A 364 3.70 -16.47 9.27
CA THR A 364 3.48 -17.92 9.34
C THR A 364 3.47 -18.41 10.79
N ILE A 365 4.38 -17.93 11.65
CA ILE A 365 4.32 -18.20 13.10
C ILE A 365 3.11 -17.50 13.73
N GLY A 366 2.81 -16.27 13.33
CA GLY A 366 1.66 -15.50 13.79
C GLY A 366 0.34 -16.21 13.57
N GLU A 367 0.15 -16.81 12.40
CA GLU A 367 -0.99 -17.67 12.07
C GLU A 367 -1.14 -18.84 13.07
N SER A 368 -0.05 -19.53 13.40
CA SER A 368 -0.08 -20.61 14.40
C SER A 368 -0.47 -20.11 15.79
N ILE A 369 -0.02 -18.90 16.17
CA ILE A 369 -0.44 -18.24 17.41
C ILE A 369 -1.95 -17.93 17.38
N LEU A 370 -2.49 -17.46 16.25
CA LEU A 370 -3.92 -17.21 16.11
C LEU A 370 -4.74 -18.51 16.16
N PHE A 371 -4.22 -19.61 15.61
CA PHE A 371 -4.83 -20.95 15.79
C PHE A 371 -4.81 -21.39 17.25
N GLN A 372 -3.77 -21.05 18.01
CA GLN A 372 -3.77 -21.27 19.45
C GLN A 372 -4.86 -20.45 20.15
N PHE A 373 -5.05 -19.17 19.78
CA PHE A 373 -6.14 -18.34 20.34
C PHE A 373 -7.52 -18.91 20.00
N LYS A 374 -7.71 -19.35 18.75
CA LYS A 374 -9.00 -19.75 18.20
C LYS A 374 -9.40 -21.16 18.62
N TYR A 375 -8.50 -22.13 18.51
CA TYR A 375 -8.79 -23.56 18.75
C TYR A 375 -8.01 -24.18 19.90
N ASN A 376 -6.79 -23.70 20.17
CA ASN A 376 -5.89 -24.26 21.18
C ASN A 376 -5.64 -25.77 21.02
N ASN A 377 -5.47 -26.23 19.77
CA ASN A 377 -5.34 -27.64 19.43
C ASN A 377 -3.91 -27.95 18.95
N TRP A 378 -3.10 -28.59 19.81
CA TRP A 378 -1.71 -28.95 19.51
C TRP A 378 -1.59 -30.36 18.91
N ARG A 379 -0.80 -30.50 17.84
CA ARG A 379 -0.39 -31.79 17.26
C ARG A 379 1.13 -31.86 17.17
N GLU A 380 1.72 -32.98 17.61
CA GLU A 380 3.18 -33.12 17.78
C GLU A 380 4.03 -32.77 16.54
N ASN A 381 3.53 -33.02 15.33
CA ASN A 381 4.26 -32.76 14.07
C ASN A 381 3.66 -31.62 13.23
N GLN A 382 2.76 -30.81 13.80
CA GLN A 382 2.12 -29.69 13.08
C GLN A 382 2.10 -28.40 13.91
N GLY A 383 2.24 -28.49 15.23
CA GLY A 383 2.02 -27.36 16.14
C GLY A 383 0.54 -27.12 16.37
N TYR A 384 0.14 -25.86 16.52
CA TYR A 384 -1.27 -25.48 16.61
C TYR A 384 -1.94 -25.50 15.24
N VAL A 385 -3.08 -26.18 15.15
CA VAL A 385 -3.82 -26.40 13.90
C VAL A 385 -5.15 -25.63 13.85
N ASP A 386 -5.60 -25.32 12.63
CA ASP A 386 -6.90 -24.72 12.30
C ASP A 386 -8.05 -25.74 12.44
N GLU A 387 -8.11 -26.44 13.58
CA GLU A 387 -9.12 -27.46 13.84
C GLU A 387 -9.53 -27.45 15.31
N GLU A 388 -10.84 -27.56 15.55
CA GLU A 388 -11.37 -27.64 16.91
C GLU A 388 -11.08 -28.98 17.60
N CYS A 389 -10.98 -28.94 18.93
CA CYS A 389 -10.94 -30.13 19.77
C CYS A 389 -12.33 -30.36 20.38
N ASN A 390 -12.94 -31.52 20.15
CA ASN A 390 -14.25 -31.86 20.70
C ASN A 390 -14.13 -32.36 22.14
N LYS A 391 -14.89 -31.73 23.05
CA LYS A 391 -14.95 -32.05 24.48
C LYS A 391 -16.40 -32.08 24.95
N ASP A 392 -16.68 -32.78 26.04
CA ASP A 392 -17.98 -32.68 26.72
C ASP A 392 -18.01 -31.43 27.61
N TYR A 393 -18.34 -30.29 27.00
CA TYR A 393 -18.40 -29.00 27.68
C TYR A 393 -19.45 -28.96 28.79
N ARG A 394 -20.54 -29.73 28.64
CA ARG A 394 -21.63 -29.74 29.65
C ARG A 394 -21.13 -30.32 30.96
N THR A 395 -20.50 -31.49 30.91
CA THR A 395 -19.94 -32.15 32.10
C THR A 395 -18.78 -31.36 32.69
N LEU A 396 -17.92 -30.79 31.84
CA LEU A 396 -16.74 -30.06 32.30
C LEU A 396 -17.10 -28.75 33.04
N TYR A 397 -18.12 -28.03 32.57
CA TYR A 397 -18.42 -26.68 33.07
C TYR A 397 -19.67 -26.59 33.95
N LEU A 398 -20.72 -27.39 33.75
CA LEU A 398 -21.97 -27.30 34.52
C LEU A 398 -21.98 -28.15 35.80
N ASN A 399 -20.82 -28.35 36.42
CA ASN A 399 -20.73 -29.05 37.71
C ASN A 399 -21.26 -28.16 38.86
N PRO A 400 -21.69 -28.75 40.00
CA PRO A 400 -22.27 -28.00 41.11
C PRO A 400 -21.37 -26.88 41.66
N ASP A 401 -20.05 -27.11 41.73
CA ASP A 401 -19.09 -26.14 42.25
C ASP A 401 -19.03 -24.88 41.38
N ASN A 402 -19.00 -25.05 40.05
CA ASN A 402 -19.07 -23.95 39.11
C ASN A 402 -20.40 -23.20 39.20
N LEU A 403 -21.53 -23.90 39.35
CA LEU A 403 -22.84 -23.23 39.51
C LEU A 403 -22.89 -22.35 40.77
N VAL A 404 -22.33 -22.83 41.89
CA VAL A 404 -22.21 -22.05 43.13
C VAL A 404 -21.26 -20.87 42.97
N LYS A 405 -20.11 -21.08 42.31
CA LYS A 405 -19.12 -20.04 42.04
C LYS A 405 -19.71 -18.95 41.13
N TRP A 406 -20.47 -19.36 40.11
CA TRP A 406 -21.15 -18.49 39.15
C TRP A 406 -22.47 -17.93 39.66
N LYS A 407 -22.89 -18.25 40.89
CA LYS A 407 -24.12 -17.74 41.51
C LYS A 407 -25.40 -18.14 40.75
N LEU A 408 -25.36 -19.31 40.11
CA LEU A 408 -26.46 -19.89 39.33
C LEU A 408 -27.18 -21.03 40.08
N ASP A 409 -26.78 -21.35 41.31
CA ASP A 409 -27.51 -22.28 42.17
C ASP A 409 -28.73 -21.62 42.84
N ASN A 410 -29.67 -22.45 43.28
CA ASN A 410 -30.94 -22.02 43.83
C ASN A 410 -30.78 -21.03 45.00
N ALA A 411 -29.81 -21.23 45.90
CA ALA A 411 -29.65 -20.39 47.08
C ALA A 411 -29.29 -18.93 46.72
N HIS A 412 -28.51 -18.71 45.66
CA HIS A 412 -28.22 -17.36 45.18
C HIS A 412 -29.37 -16.77 44.36
N LEU A 413 -30.05 -17.59 43.55
CA LEU A 413 -31.18 -17.14 42.72
C LEU A 413 -32.41 -16.73 43.55
N THR A 414 -32.62 -17.34 44.71
CA THR A 414 -33.66 -16.96 45.68
C THR A 414 -33.21 -15.91 46.69
N LEU A 415 -31.96 -15.42 46.61
CA LEU A 415 -31.33 -14.55 47.62
C LEU A 415 -31.32 -15.13 49.03
N GLU A 416 -31.34 -16.45 49.21
CA GLU A 416 -30.97 -17.06 50.48
C GLU A 416 -29.49 -16.78 50.79
N LYS A 417 -28.65 -16.79 49.75
CA LYS A 417 -27.26 -16.29 49.77
C LYS A 417 -27.15 -15.00 48.96
N LYS A 418 -26.28 -14.08 49.42
CA LYS A 418 -26.05 -12.80 48.74
C LYS A 418 -25.33 -12.97 47.40
N VAL A 419 -25.68 -12.12 46.43
CA VAL A 419 -24.98 -12.00 45.14
C VAL A 419 -24.12 -10.74 45.10
N LEU A 420 -24.71 -9.60 45.44
CA LEU A 420 -24.01 -8.32 45.49
C LEU A 420 -23.14 -8.25 46.75
N LYS A 421 -21.91 -7.77 46.61
CA LYS A 421 -20.97 -7.64 47.75
C LYS A 421 -21.46 -6.69 48.84
N THR A 422 -22.28 -5.72 48.48
CA THR A 422 -22.89 -4.73 49.38
C THR A 422 -24.04 -5.28 50.22
N ASP A 423 -24.56 -6.47 49.87
CA ASP A 423 -25.67 -7.07 50.60
C ASP A 423 -25.18 -7.77 51.88
N SER A 424 -26.03 -7.75 52.91
CA SER A 424 -25.81 -8.45 54.17
C SER A 424 -25.94 -9.97 54.02
N ASP A 425 -25.20 -10.71 54.84
CA ASP A 425 -25.38 -12.15 54.98
C ASP A 425 -26.54 -12.44 55.94
N TYR A 426 -27.40 -13.39 55.57
CA TYR A 426 -28.56 -13.79 56.35
C TYR A 426 -28.55 -15.30 56.61
N PRO A 427 -29.19 -15.76 57.71
CA PRO A 427 -29.46 -17.18 57.91
C PRO A 427 -30.37 -17.74 56.81
N THR A 428 -30.40 -19.07 56.68
CA THR A 428 -31.30 -19.75 55.74
C THR A 428 -32.76 -19.45 56.11
N PHE A 429 -33.68 -19.61 55.15
CA PHE A 429 -35.10 -19.38 55.44
C PHE A 429 -35.58 -20.29 56.58
N LYS A 430 -35.14 -21.54 56.58
CA LYS A 430 -35.46 -22.52 57.61
C LYS A 430 -34.96 -22.09 58.99
N ASP A 431 -33.68 -21.72 59.08
CA ASP A 431 -33.08 -21.33 60.37
C ASP A 431 -33.75 -20.05 60.91
N TYR A 432 -34.00 -19.06 60.05
CA TYR A 432 -34.66 -17.82 60.46
C TYR A 432 -36.04 -18.08 61.07
N TRP A 433 -36.91 -18.83 60.36
CA TRP A 433 -38.27 -19.06 60.83
C TRP A 433 -38.33 -20.01 62.03
N HIS A 434 -37.44 -20.99 62.08
CA HIS A 434 -37.30 -21.90 63.22
C HIS A 434 -36.88 -21.15 64.48
N ASP A 435 -35.87 -20.29 64.39
CA ASP A 435 -35.39 -19.48 65.52
C ASP A 435 -36.48 -18.53 66.05
N LYS A 436 -37.29 -17.95 65.17
CA LYS A 436 -38.43 -17.12 65.59
C LYS A 436 -39.54 -17.93 66.23
N ALA A 437 -39.90 -19.08 65.66
CA ALA A 437 -40.93 -19.94 66.22
C ALA A 437 -40.54 -20.46 67.62
N ILE A 438 -39.27 -20.87 67.82
CA ILE A 438 -38.74 -21.27 69.13
C ILE A 438 -38.67 -20.09 70.09
N GLY A 439 -38.11 -18.97 69.65
CA GLY A 439 -37.84 -17.81 70.51
C GLY A 439 -39.09 -17.24 71.18
N TYR A 440 -40.24 -17.29 70.50
CA TYR A 440 -41.52 -16.76 70.98
C TYR A 440 -42.50 -17.86 71.47
N PHE A 441 -42.10 -19.13 71.45
CA PHE A 441 -42.97 -20.26 71.80
C PHE A 441 -43.54 -20.16 73.23
N GLU A 442 -42.68 -19.91 74.23
CA GLU A 442 -43.10 -19.80 75.64
C GLU A 442 -43.79 -18.47 75.96
N GLU A 443 -43.56 -17.42 75.17
CA GLU A 443 -44.24 -16.13 75.33
C GLU A 443 -45.69 -16.22 74.85
N ALA A 444 -45.91 -16.73 73.63
CA ALA A 444 -47.24 -16.90 73.05
C ALA A 444 -48.13 -17.85 73.88
N LYS A 445 -47.53 -18.84 74.55
CA LYS A 445 -48.22 -19.81 75.43
C LYS A 445 -48.96 -19.15 76.59
N LYS A 446 -48.57 -17.94 77.01
CA LYS A 446 -49.19 -17.19 78.11
C LYS A 446 -50.51 -16.51 77.70
N ASN A 447 -50.80 -16.44 76.40
CA ASN A 447 -52.00 -15.81 75.87
C ASN A 447 -53.25 -16.70 76.04
N LYS A 448 -54.44 -16.10 76.04
CA LYS A 448 -55.73 -16.82 76.06
C LYS A 448 -55.94 -17.70 74.82
N ASN A 449 -55.33 -17.32 73.69
CA ASN A 449 -55.35 -18.12 72.46
C ASN A 449 -53.93 -18.28 71.90
N PRO A 450 -53.16 -19.24 72.44
CA PRO A 450 -51.71 -19.31 72.19
C PRO A 450 -51.34 -19.66 70.74
N LEU A 451 -52.18 -20.42 70.01
CA LEU A 451 -51.93 -20.75 68.61
C LEU A 451 -52.03 -19.51 67.71
N ASN A 452 -53.13 -18.76 67.83
CA ASN A 452 -53.34 -17.54 67.06
C ASN A 452 -52.34 -16.43 67.46
N GLU A 453 -51.91 -16.41 68.72
CA GLU A 453 -50.88 -15.45 69.16
C GLU A 453 -49.53 -15.72 68.51
N LEU A 454 -49.07 -16.98 68.53
CA LEU A 454 -47.81 -17.36 67.90
C LEU A 454 -47.83 -17.09 66.39
N ASP A 455 -48.95 -17.39 65.73
CA ASP A 455 -49.15 -17.09 64.32
C ASP A 455 -49.16 -15.57 64.06
N SER A 456 -49.82 -14.77 64.91
CA SER A 456 -49.81 -13.30 64.80
C SER A 456 -48.41 -12.71 64.95
N ILE A 457 -47.60 -13.23 65.88
CA ILE A 457 -46.20 -12.78 66.05
C ILE A 457 -45.39 -13.13 64.81
N MET A 458 -45.47 -14.37 64.34
CA MET A 458 -44.75 -14.78 63.12
C MET A 458 -45.21 -14.00 61.88
N GLY A 459 -46.50 -13.69 61.79
CA GLY A 459 -47.07 -12.82 60.76
C GLY A 459 -46.49 -11.41 60.81
N GLU A 460 -46.34 -10.82 61.99
CA GLU A 460 -45.67 -9.53 62.13
C GLU A 460 -44.19 -9.59 61.71
N PHE A 461 -43.48 -10.67 62.03
CA PHE A 461 -42.11 -10.87 61.54
C PHE A 461 -42.08 -10.97 60.00
N TYR A 462 -43.02 -11.67 59.40
CA TYR A 462 -43.17 -11.76 57.95
C TYR A 462 -43.44 -10.40 57.31
N ASP A 463 -44.33 -9.60 57.90
CA ASP A 463 -44.76 -8.33 57.33
C ASP A 463 -43.75 -7.21 57.53
N LYS A 464 -42.97 -7.22 58.63
CA LYS A 464 -42.17 -6.04 59.04
C LYS A 464 -40.70 -6.28 59.40
N HIS A 465 -40.29 -7.51 59.72
CA HIS A 465 -38.99 -7.74 60.37
C HIS A 465 -38.08 -8.73 59.66
N PHE A 466 -38.59 -9.52 58.72
CA PHE A 466 -37.76 -10.34 57.87
C PHE A 466 -36.78 -9.44 57.11
N ARG A 467 -35.48 -9.63 57.37
CA ARG A 467 -34.39 -8.81 56.81
C ARG A 467 -34.62 -7.30 56.98
N GLU A 468 -35.11 -6.91 58.15
CA GLU A 468 -35.34 -5.51 58.59
C GLU A 468 -36.57 -4.79 57.99
N GLU A 469 -37.24 -5.35 56.99
CA GLU A 469 -38.33 -4.65 56.28
C GLU A 469 -39.58 -5.52 55.97
N GLY A 470 -39.51 -6.84 56.19
CA GLY A 470 -40.56 -7.80 55.84
C GLY A 470 -40.33 -8.50 54.50
N VAL A 471 -40.89 -9.69 54.30
CA VAL A 471 -40.63 -10.55 53.14
C VAL A 471 -41.04 -9.89 51.83
N GLU A 472 -42.29 -9.43 51.73
CA GLU A 472 -42.80 -8.83 50.49
C GLU A 472 -42.07 -7.52 50.16
N SER A 473 -41.86 -6.65 51.17
CA SER A 473 -41.11 -5.40 51.02
C SER A 473 -39.69 -5.63 50.54
N TYR A 474 -38.99 -6.60 51.14
CA TYR A 474 -37.62 -6.98 50.78
C TYR A 474 -37.52 -7.41 49.31
N TYR A 475 -38.36 -8.36 48.88
CA TYR A 475 -38.31 -8.84 47.50
C TYR A 475 -38.86 -7.82 46.49
N MET A 476 -39.77 -6.94 46.89
CA MET A 476 -40.19 -5.80 46.07
C MET A 476 -39.03 -4.82 45.85
N GLY A 477 -38.26 -4.51 46.90
CA GLY A 477 -37.05 -3.70 46.82
C GLY A 477 -35.99 -4.34 45.93
N LYS A 478 -35.68 -5.63 46.18
CA LYS A 478 -34.72 -6.41 45.38
C LYS A 478 -35.12 -6.58 43.93
N SER A 479 -36.42 -6.66 43.64
CA SER A 479 -36.92 -6.72 42.26
C SER A 479 -36.51 -5.51 41.41
N ARG A 480 -36.30 -4.34 42.03
CA ARG A 480 -35.87 -3.11 41.32
C ARG A 480 -34.40 -3.16 40.88
N VAL A 481 -33.57 -3.95 41.58
CA VAL A 481 -32.13 -4.09 41.31
C VAL A 481 -31.79 -5.41 40.59
N ILE A 482 -32.79 -6.16 40.11
CA ILE A 482 -32.58 -7.33 39.24
C ILE A 482 -31.61 -7.05 38.08
N PRO A 483 -31.67 -5.89 37.38
CA PRO A 483 -30.68 -5.58 36.34
C PRO A 483 -29.24 -5.59 36.85
N ASP A 484 -28.97 -5.06 38.04
CA ASP A 484 -27.63 -5.00 38.62
C ASP A 484 -27.17 -6.38 39.10
N ILE A 485 -28.05 -7.13 39.77
CA ILE A 485 -27.80 -8.53 40.17
C ILE A 485 -27.46 -9.38 38.94
N SER A 486 -28.24 -9.27 37.86
CA SER A 486 -28.01 -10.03 36.63
C SER A 486 -26.68 -9.69 35.95
N ARG A 487 -26.26 -8.42 36.00
CA ARG A 487 -24.97 -7.97 35.47
C ARG A 487 -23.79 -8.46 36.31
N GLU A 488 -23.92 -8.49 37.64
CA GLU A 488 -22.90 -9.06 38.53
C GLU A 488 -22.70 -10.56 38.31
N ILE A 489 -23.79 -11.33 38.16
CA ILE A 489 -23.73 -12.77 37.87
C ILE A 489 -23.02 -13.01 36.54
N ARG A 490 -23.42 -12.29 35.48
CA ARG A 490 -22.77 -12.34 34.17
C ARG A 490 -21.27 -12.01 34.29
N HIS A 491 -20.92 -10.91 34.94
CA HIS A 491 -19.54 -10.44 35.07
C HIS A 491 -18.65 -11.46 35.79
N ASN A 492 -19.16 -12.12 36.84
CA ASN A 492 -18.43 -13.19 37.53
C ASN A 492 -18.08 -14.37 36.62
N VAL A 493 -18.99 -14.74 35.71
CA VAL A 493 -18.71 -15.77 34.69
C VAL A 493 -17.70 -15.26 33.66
N GLU A 494 -17.90 -14.05 33.14
CA GLU A 494 -17.02 -13.45 32.13
C GLU A 494 -15.58 -13.33 32.63
N ILE A 495 -15.34 -12.89 33.86
CA ILE A 495 -14.00 -12.79 34.46
C ILE A 495 -13.30 -14.15 34.48
N GLU A 496 -13.99 -15.21 34.90
CA GLU A 496 -13.39 -16.54 34.96
C GLU A 496 -13.02 -17.03 33.55
N LEU A 497 -13.97 -16.95 32.63
CA LEU A 497 -13.79 -17.43 31.26
C LEU A 497 -12.69 -16.65 30.55
N PHE A 498 -12.69 -15.31 30.69
CA PHE A 498 -11.64 -14.46 30.15
C PHE A 498 -10.27 -14.79 30.77
N GLY A 499 -10.20 -14.99 32.09
CA GLY A 499 -8.95 -15.37 32.77
C GLY A 499 -8.34 -16.67 32.21
N LYS A 500 -9.17 -17.70 32.00
CA LYS A 500 -8.74 -18.97 31.38
C LYS A 500 -8.24 -18.78 29.95
N TRP A 501 -8.94 -17.97 29.15
CA TRP A 501 -8.51 -17.69 27.78
C TRP A 501 -7.23 -16.85 27.74
N LYS A 502 -7.11 -15.82 28.59
CA LYS A 502 -5.92 -14.97 28.73
C LYS A 502 -4.68 -15.81 29.07
N ASN A 503 -4.83 -16.82 29.92
CA ASN A 503 -3.75 -17.75 30.27
C ASN A 503 -3.46 -18.81 29.19
N GLY A 504 -4.28 -18.90 28.13
CA GLY A 504 -4.14 -19.91 27.09
C GLY A 504 -4.65 -21.30 27.48
N GLU A 505 -5.45 -21.41 28.55
CA GLU A 505 -6.03 -22.67 29.01
C GLU A 505 -7.20 -23.12 28.11
N ILE A 506 -7.95 -22.17 27.57
CA ILE A 506 -9.12 -22.40 26.70
C ILE A 506 -9.05 -21.53 25.46
N SER A 507 -9.75 -21.94 24.40
CA SER A 507 -9.80 -21.24 23.12
C SER A 507 -11.08 -20.43 22.93
N ILE A 508 -11.13 -19.60 21.89
CA ILE A 508 -12.34 -18.83 21.52
C ILE A 508 -13.49 -19.75 21.14
N VAL A 509 -13.22 -20.83 20.41
CA VAL A 509 -14.25 -21.82 20.07
C VAL A 509 -14.80 -22.47 21.35
N GLU A 510 -13.92 -22.76 22.33
CA GLU A 510 -14.36 -23.26 23.63
C GLU A 510 -15.20 -22.22 24.39
N LEU A 511 -14.81 -20.94 24.40
CA LEU A 511 -15.60 -19.85 25.00
C LEU A 511 -17.02 -19.79 24.42
N GLN A 512 -17.15 -19.88 23.10
CA GLN A 512 -18.45 -19.86 22.40
C GLN A 512 -19.31 -21.06 22.79
N LYS A 513 -18.73 -22.27 22.80
CA LYS A 513 -19.45 -23.49 23.19
C LYS A 513 -19.87 -23.47 24.65
N VAL A 514 -18.99 -23.03 25.56
CA VAL A 514 -19.29 -22.90 26.99
C VAL A 514 -20.37 -21.86 27.24
N SER A 515 -20.31 -20.70 26.58
CA SER A 515 -21.34 -19.66 26.67
C SER A 515 -22.73 -20.19 26.28
N LYS A 516 -22.80 -20.93 25.17
CA LYS A 516 -24.05 -21.57 24.72
C LYS A 516 -24.57 -22.60 25.72
N VAL A 517 -23.70 -23.44 26.26
CA VAL A 517 -24.06 -24.46 27.27
C VAL A 517 -24.58 -23.81 28.55
N ILE A 518 -24.01 -22.67 28.97
CA ILE A 518 -24.52 -21.90 30.12
C ILE A 518 -25.90 -21.33 29.82
N LEU A 519 -26.12 -20.80 28.61
CA LEU A 519 -27.42 -20.28 28.19
C LEU A 519 -28.49 -21.38 28.19
N GLU A 520 -28.16 -22.57 27.67
CA GLU A 520 -29.01 -23.76 27.75
C GLU A 520 -29.32 -24.13 29.20
N LYS A 521 -28.33 -24.08 30.10
CA LYS A 521 -28.55 -24.35 31.53
C LYS A 521 -29.46 -23.31 32.20
N ILE A 522 -29.37 -22.04 31.82
CA ILE A 522 -30.28 -21.00 32.32
C ILE A 522 -31.71 -21.26 31.85
N ALA A 523 -31.90 -21.76 30.63
CA ALA A 523 -33.19 -22.20 30.14
C ALA A 523 -33.72 -23.42 30.91
N ASP A 524 -32.87 -24.42 31.19
CA ASP A 524 -33.21 -25.57 32.04
C ASP A 524 -33.65 -25.10 33.44
N ILE A 525 -32.86 -24.24 34.09
CA ILE A 525 -33.18 -23.66 35.41
C ILE A 525 -34.54 -22.96 35.38
N ARG A 526 -34.85 -22.23 34.31
CA ARG A 526 -36.14 -21.57 34.16
C ARG A 526 -37.31 -22.56 34.09
N ALA A 527 -37.14 -23.66 33.35
CA ALA A 527 -38.16 -24.70 33.25
C ALA A 527 -38.33 -25.45 34.58
N ASP A 528 -37.24 -25.79 35.24
CA ASP A 528 -37.22 -26.42 36.56
C ASP A 528 -37.91 -25.51 37.60
N LEU A 529 -37.64 -24.19 37.58
CA LEU A 529 -38.26 -23.23 38.48
C LEU A 529 -39.78 -23.16 38.35
N GLU A 530 -40.36 -23.22 37.15
CA GLU A 530 -41.81 -23.22 36.99
C GLU A 530 -42.44 -24.47 37.64
N THR A 531 -41.76 -25.62 37.55
CA THR A 531 -42.18 -26.86 38.20
C THR A 531 -42.09 -26.74 39.73
N VAL A 532 -40.95 -26.27 40.24
CA VAL A 532 -40.73 -26.07 41.68
C VAL A 532 -41.70 -25.04 42.27
N ILE A 533 -42.02 -23.97 41.55
CA ILE A 533 -43.01 -22.97 41.97
C ILE A 533 -44.39 -23.60 42.15
N ALA A 534 -44.82 -24.47 41.22
CA ALA A 534 -46.09 -25.17 41.34
C ALA A 534 -46.09 -26.12 42.55
N GLU A 535 -45.06 -26.96 42.70
CA GLU A 535 -44.94 -27.88 43.82
C GLU A 535 -44.93 -27.17 45.18
N LYS A 536 -44.20 -26.04 45.28
CA LYS A 536 -44.11 -25.25 46.51
C LYS A 536 -45.41 -24.53 46.85
N LYS A 537 -46.17 -24.08 45.85
CA LYS A 537 -47.53 -23.53 46.06
C LYS A 537 -48.49 -24.60 46.55
N ASP A 538 -48.47 -25.79 45.96
CA ASP A 538 -49.30 -26.91 46.42
C ASP A 538 -48.93 -27.38 47.84
N ALA A 539 -47.63 -27.33 48.19
CA ALA A 539 -47.17 -27.61 49.54
C ALA A 539 -47.63 -26.52 50.52
N PHE A 540 -47.51 -25.25 50.14
CA PHE A 540 -47.98 -24.12 50.93
C PHE A 540 -49.48 -24.19 51.22
N GLU A 541 -50.31 -24.48 50.21
CA GLU A 541 -51.77 -24.64 50.38
C GLU A 541 -52.13 -25.79 51.33
N ARG A 542 -51.39 -26.92 51.24
CA ARG A 542 -51.55 -28.05 52.17
C ARG A 542 -51.17 -27.68 53.60
N THR A 543 -50.04 -27.00 53.80
CA THR A 543 -49.61 -26.56 55.13
C THR A 543 -50.54 -25.49 55.70
N ASP A 544 -51.13 -24.62 54.88
CA ASP A 544 -52.13 -23.64 55.33
C ASP A 544 -53.45 -24.31 55.76
N TYR A 545 -53.85 -25.37 55.04
CA TYR A 545 -54.97 -26.21 55.45
C TYR A 545 -54.69 -26.88 56.81
N ASP A 546 -53.50 -27.48 57.00
CA ASP A 546 -53.10 -28.11 58.26
C ASP A 546 -53.04 -27.10 59.41
N ARG A 547 -52.52 -25.89 59.16
CA ARG A 547 -52.53 -24.75 60.10
C ARG A 547 -53.95 -24.43 60.55
N SER A 548 -54.87 -24.25 59.60
CA SER A 548 -56.28 -23.91 59.85
C SER A 548 -57.04 -25.05 60.54
N ALA A 549 -56.77 -26.30 60.15
CA ALA A 549 -57.33 -27.50 60.77
C ALA A 549 -56.88 -27.63 62.23
N ASN A 550 -55.59 -27.43 62.52
CA ASN A 550 -55.06 -27.51 63.88
C ASN A 550 -55.65 -26.44 64.80
N VAL A 551 -55.82 -25.20 64.30
CA VAL A 551 -56.52 -24.11 65.03
C VAL A 551 -57.99 -24.47 65.30
N THR A 552 -58.67 -25.04 64.29
CA THR A 552 -60.07 -25.47 64.44
C THR A 552 -60.22 -26.59 65.47
N GLU A 553 -59.34 -27.58 65.44
CA GLU A 553 -59.35 -28.69 66.40
C GLU A 553 -58.97 -28.22 67.81
N TRP A 554 -58.03 -27.29 67.95
CA TRP A 554 -57.70 -26.64 69.21
C TRP A 554 -58.91 -25.93 69.85
N SER A 555 -59.70 -25.22 69.03
CA SER A 555 -60.88 -24.49 69.50
C SER A 555 -61.95 -25.41 70.13
N ARG A 556 -62.00 -26.69 69.71
CA ARG A 556 -62.92 -27.72 70.21
C ARG A 556 -62.51 -28.33 71.56
N LEU A 557 -61.25 -28.13 72.01
CA LEU A 557 -60.75 -28.65 73.28
C LEU A 557 -61.22 -27.78 74.48
N GLY A 558 -61.57 -28.42 75.60
CA GLY A 558 -61.88 -27.74 76.86
C GLY A 558 -60.64 -27.20 77.60
N ILE A 559 -60.82 -26.30 78.58
CA ILE A 559 -59.73 -25.57 79.26
C ILE A 559 -58.66 -26.49 79.89
N PHE A 560 -59.06 -27.60 80.53
CA PHE A 560 -58.11 -28.57 81.10
C PHE A 560 -57.38 -29.41 80.04
N GLN A 561 -58.05 -29.77 78.93
CA GLN A 561 -57.45 -30.53 77.83
C GLN A 561 -56.42 -29.70 77.04
N ARG A 562 -56.53 -28.37 77.07
CA ARG A 562 -55.54 -27.45 76.47
C ARG A 562 -54.25 -27.35 77.28
N MET A 563 -54.30 -27.56 78.60
CA MET A 563 -53.14 -27.41 79.50
C MET A 563 -52.26 -28.66 79.62
N VAL A 564 -52.77 -29.86 79.30
CA VAL A 564 -52.03 -31.13 79.46
C VAL A 564 -52.38 -32.15 78.37
N GLY A 565 -51.48 -33.09 78.08
CA GLY A 565 -51.73 -34.18 77.14
C GLY A 565 -51.93 -33.70 75.70
N ALA A 566 -53.15 -33.86 75.17
CA ALA A 566 -53.48 -33.55 73.77
C ALA A 566 -53.26 -32.07 73.40
N GLY A 567 -53.52 -31.12 74.31
CA GLY A 567 -53.24 -29.70 74.08
C GLY A 567 -51.75 -29.40 74.00
N ALA A 568 -50.93 -29.86 74.95
CA ALA A 568 -49.49 -29.59 74.91
C ALA A 568 -48.83 -30.13 73.62
N ARG A 569 -49.27 -31.31 73.16
CA ARG A 569 -48.83 -31.91 71.89
C ARG A 569 -49.24 -31.08 70.68
N ARG A 570 -50.52 -30.67 70.61
CA ARG A 570 -51.07 -29.87 69.50
C ARG A 570 -50.43 -28.49 69.37
N TYR A 571 -50.00 -27.89 70.49
CA TYR A 571 -49.28 -26.62 70.49
C TYR A 571 -47.85 -26.78 69.96
N SER A 572 -47.16 -27.85 70.35
CA SER A 572 -45.84 -28.20 69.80
C SER A 572 -45.92 -28.51 68.30
N GLU A 573 -46.92 -29.29 67.86
CA GLU A 573 -47.18 -29.57 66.44
C GLU A 573 -47.51 -28.27 65.68
N HIS A 574 -48.21 -27.32 66.30
CA HIS A 574 -48.51 -26.03 65.67
C HIS A 574 -47.27 -25.17 65.43
N GLN A 575 -46.27 -25.23 66.31
CA GLN A 575 -45.00 -24.52 66.12
C GLN A 575 -44.25 -25.04 64.87
N GLU A 576 -44.20 -26.35 64.69
CA GLU A 576 -43.60 -26.97 63.50
C GLU A 576 -44.39 -26.59 62.25
N ILE A 577 -45.71 -26.68 62.28
CA ILE A 577 -46.60 -26.25 61.18
C ILE A 577 -46.39 -24.78 60.82
N LEU A 578 -46.29 -23.87 61.80
CA LEU A 578 -46.06 -22.45 61.55
C LEU A 578 -44.65 -22.19 60.99
N THR A 579 -43.64 -22.92 61.47
CA THR A 579 -42.28 -22.84 60.89
C THR A 579 -42.33 -23.20 59.42
N ASP A 580 -42.90 -24.35 59.08
CA ASP A 580 -43.02 -24.82 57.70
C ASP A 580 -43.89 -23.88 56.86
N PHE A 581 -44.99 -23.36 57.41
CA PHE A 581 -45.86 -22.40 56.76
C PHE A 581 -45.11 -21.13 56.34
N TYR A 582 -44.40 -20.48 57.27
CA TYR A 582 -43.69 -19.23 56.97
C TYR A 582 -42.42 -19.45 56.13
N VAL A 583 -41.77 -20.62 56.22
CA VAL A 583 -40.72 -21.04 55.27
C VAL A 583 -41.30 -21.12 53.86
N LEU A 584 -42.36 -21.92 53.65
CA LEU A 584 -42.98 -22.10 52.34
C LEU A 584 -43.56 -20.78 51.79
N LYS A 585 -44.17 -19.95 52.65
CA LYS A 585 -44.67 -18.62 52.30
C LYS A 585 -43.55 -17.70 51.81
N THR A 586 -42.38 -17.76 52.44
CA THR A 586 -41.20 -16.99 52.04
C THR A 586 -40.58 -17.53 50.75
N GLU A 587 -40.45 -18.86 50.65
CA GLU A 587 -39.95 -19.53 49.45
C GLU A 587 -40.81 -19.21 48.21
N CYS A 588 -42.14 -19.15 48.34
CA CYS A 588 -43.01 -18.78 47.22
C CYS A 588 -42.68 -17.39 46.66
N ILE A 589 -42.48 -16.39 47.53
CA ILE A 589 -42.09 -15.03 47.10
C ILE A 589 -40.67 -15.01 46.53
N ALA A 590 -39.75 -15.74 47.17
CA ALA A 590 -38.36 -15.83 46.74
C ALA A 590 -38.21 -16.52 45.37
N LEU A 591 -39.00 -17.56 45.10
CA LEU A 591 -39.04 -18.26 43.82
C LEU A 591 -39.69 -17.40 42.73
N ASP A 592 -40.71 -16.61 43.05
CA ASP A 592 -41.28 -15.62 42.12
C ASP A 592 -40.27 -14.53 41.76
N PHE A 593 -39.42 -14.10 42.71
CA PHE A 593 -38.26 -13.26 42.43
C PHE A 593 -37.23 -13.98 41.55
N ALA A 594 -36.85 -15.22 41.89
CA ALA A 594 -35.89 -16.03 41.14
C ALA A 594 -36.33 -16.21 39.69
N ARG A 595 -37.62 -16.44 39.43
CA ARG A 595 -38.21 -16.51 38.09
C ARG A 595 -37.97 -15.23 37.28
N LYS A 596 -38.18 -14.06 37.88
CA LYS A 596 -37.91 -12.76 37.23
C LYS A 596 -36.41 -12.55 36.99
N LEU A 597 -35.57 -12.93 37.96
CA LEU A 597 -34.12 -12.85 37.83
C LEU A 597 -33.59 -13.76 36.72
N VAL A 598 -34.02 -15.02 36.65
CA VAL A 598 -33.61 -15.99 35.62
C VAL A 598 -34.07 -15.56 34.23
N ALA A 599 -35.27 -14.99 34.10
CA ALA A 599 -35.71 -14.39 32.83
C ALA A 599 -34.77 -13.26 32.38
N LYS A 600 -34.29 -12.43 33.31
CA LYS A 600 -33.31 -11.37 33.01
C LYS A 600 -31.91 -11.94 32.73
N LEU A 601 -31.48 -12.97 33.46
CA LEU A 601 -30.20 -13.68 33.21
C LEU A 601 -30.17 -14.27 31.81
N ASN A 602 -31.26 -14.88 31.34
CA ASN A 602 -31.35 -15.39 29.97
C ASN A 602 -31.04 -14.31 28.91
N VAL A 603 -31.50 -13.07 29.13
CA VAL A 603 -31.18 -11.92 28.27
C VAL A 603 -29.71 -11.51 28.39
N GLU A 604 -29.18 -11.39 29.62
CA GLU A 604 -27.79 -10.96 29.82
C GLU A 604 -26.76 -11.99 29.33
N PHE A 605 -27.02 -13.30 29.47
CA PHE A 605 -26.18 -14.36 28.92
C PHE A 605 -26.33 -14.51 27.40
N GLY A 606 -27.51 -14.18 26.84
CA GLY A 606 -27.67 -14.01 25.40
C GLY A 606 -26.72 -12.94 24.83
N LYS A 607 -26.67 -11.77 25.49
CA LYS A 607 -25.70 -10.72 25.14
C LYS A 607 -24.25 -11.15 25.32
N MET A 608 -23.92 -11.85 26.41
CA MET A 608 -22.58 -12.40 26.62
C MET A 608 -22.16 -13.33 25.47
N ASN A 609 -23.08 -14.16 24.98
CA ASN A 609 -22.83 -15.03 23.83
C ASN A 609 -22.59 -14.25 22.53
N GLU A 610 -23.37 -13.18 22.29
CA GLU A 610 -23.14 -12.27 21.16
C GLU A 610 -21.78 -11.55 21.27
N ASP A 611 -21.44 -11.05 22.46
CA ASP A 611 -20.19 -10.35 22.74
C ASP A 611 -18.95 -11.26 22.55
N ILE A 612 -19.01 -12.51 23.04
CA ILE A 612 -17.95 -13.51 22.81
C ILE A 612 -17.85 -13.84 21.31
N SER A 613 -18.97 -13.88 20.59
CA SER A 613 -18.97 -14.12 19.14
C SER A 613 -18.32 -12.96 18.39
N ALA A 614 -18.62 -11.72 18.76
CA ALA A 614 -17.99 -10.53 18.18
C ALA A 614 -16.48 -10.49 18.46
N PHE A 615 -16.06 -10.83 19.67
CA PHE A 615 -14.64 -10.99 20.01
C PHE A 615 -13.97 -12.08 19.15
N GLY A 616 -14.64 -13.23 18.96
CA GLY A 616 -14.12 -14.29 18.10
C GLY A 616 -14.01 -13.87 16.63
N GLN A 617 -14.93 -13.03 16.13
CA GLN A 617 -14.86 -12.51 14.78
C GLN A 617 -13.62 -11.64 14.55
N LYS A 618 -13.20 -10.84 15.53
CA LYS A 618 -11.95 -10.06 15.44
C LYS A 618 -10.73 -10.95 15.19
N ILE A 619 -10.66 -12.10 15.85
CA ILE A 619 -9.56 -13.06 15.64
C ILE A 619 -9.69 -13.77 14.29
N ASN A 620 -10.90 -14.05 13.80
CA ASN A 620 -11.09 -14.56 12.43
C ASN A 620 -10.61 -13.56 11.38
N ASP A 621 -11.00 -12.29 11.51
CA ASP A 621 -10.56 -11.23 10.59
C ASP A 621 -9.03 -11.09 10.59
N ALA A 622 -8.40 -11.23 11.77
CA ALA A 622 -6.94 -11.23 11.91
C ALA A 622 -6.28 -12.45 11.24
N ILE A 623 -6.89 -13.64 11.30
CA ILE A 623 -6.41 -14.84 10.59
C ILE A 623 -6.48 -14.60 9.08
N GLU A 624 -7.62 -14.14 8.56
CA GLU A 624 -7.78 -13.87 7.12
C GLU A 624 -6.78 -12.84 6.60
N GLU A 625 -6.53 -11.78 7.37
CA GLU A 625 -5.52 -10.77 7.01
C GLU A 625 -4.09 -11.34 7.09
N THR A 626 -3.80 -12.17 8.10
CA THR A 626 -2.50 -12.85 8.22
C THR A 626 -2.24 -13.79 7.04
N GLU A 627 -3.24 -14.56 6.60
CA GLU A 627 -3.15 -15.41 5.41
C GLU A 627 -2.85 -14.61 4.14
N ARG A 628 -3.50 -13.44 3.97
CA ARG A 628 -3.21 -12.51 2.87
C ARG A 628 -1.78 -11.99 2.94
N LEU A 629 -1.29 -11.64 4.12
CA LEU A 629 0.08 -11.16 4.33
C LEU A 629 1.11 -12.25 4.01
N ILE A 630 0.87 -13.50 4.44
CA ILE A 630 1.70 -14.66 4.10
C ILE A 630 1.74 -14.86 2.58
N ALA A 631 0.57 -14.86 1.92
CA ALA A 631 0.45 -15.01 0.47
C ALA A 631 1.17 -13.88 -0.29
N GLY A 632 1.08 -12.65 0.21
CA GLY A 632 1.76 -11.48 -0.34
C GLY A 632 3.29 -11.52 -0.26
N GLN A 633 3.87 -12.37 0.62
CA GLN A 633 5.32 -12.56 0.72
C GLN A 633 5.86 -13.72 -0.14
N ARG A 634 5.01 -14.41 -0.90
CA ARG A 634 5.48 -15.50 -1.78
C ARG A 634 6.35 -14.95 -2.91
N LYS A 635 7.37 -15.72 -3.31
CA LYS A 635 8.24 -15.35 -4.43
C LYS A 635 7.41 -15.33 -5.72
N VAL A 636 7.42 -14.20 -6.43
CA VAL A 636 6.68 -14.03 -7.70
C VAL A 636 7.61 -14.07 -8.92
N ASN A 637 8.86 -13.62 -8.78
CA ASN A 637 9.82 -13.60 -9.89
C ASN A 637 10.54 -14.96 -10.05
N LYS A 638 10.99 -15.27 -11.27
CA LYS A 638 11.71 -16.52 -11.56
C LYS A 638 13.19 -16.49 -11.16
N GLY A 639 13.65 -15.43 -10.49
CA GLY A 639 15.05 -15.28 -10.08
C GLY A 639 16.03 -15.43 -11.26
N LEU A 640 17.06 -16.28 -11.07
CA LEU A 640 18.12 -16.49 -12.06
C LEU A 640 17.64 -17.11 -13.38
N GLU A 641 16.46 -17.74 -13.41
CA GLU A 641 15.89 -18.31 -14.65
C GLU A 641 15.34 -17.23 -15.60
N ASP A 642 14.92 -16.08 -15.06
CA ASP A 642 14.47 -14.92 -15.84
C ASP A 642 15.00 -13.62 -15.22
N MET A 643 16.18 -13.23 -15.68
CA MET A 643 16.85 -12.04 -15.18
C MET A 643 16.33 -10.74 -15.80
N ARG A 644 15.25 -10.74 -16.60
CA ARG A 644 14.79 -9.55 -17.34
C ARG A 644 14.38 -8.40 -16.42
N GLY A 645 13.74 -8.71 -15.29
CA GLY A 645 13.29 -7.73 -14.30
C GLY A 645 14.43 -6.92 -13.65
N ALA A 646 14.09 -5.82 -13.00
CA ALA A 646 15.07 -5.00 -12.27
C ALA A 646 15.55 -5.69 -10.97
N ILE A 647 14.66 -6.43 -10.31
CA ILE A 647 14.96 -7.20 -9.09
C ILE A 647 14.99 -8.68 -9.44
N ILE A 648 16.06 -9.36 -9.05
CA ILE A 648 16.32 -10.77 -9.29
C ILE A 648 16.52 -11.43 -7.93
N GLU A 649 15.50 -12.15 -7.44
CA GLU A 649 15.58 -12.80 -6.13
C GLU A 649 16.29 -14.16 -6.21
N VAL A 650 17.31 -14.31 -5.39
CA VAL A 650 18.03 -15.58 -5.17
C VAL A 650 17.72 -16.02 -3.74
N CYS A 651 16.97 -17.10 -3.57
CA CYS A 651 16.61 -17.65 -2.27
C CYS A 651 16.36 -19.16 -2.39
N GLU A 652 16.64 -19.90 -1.33
CA GLU A 652 16.27 -21.31 -1.16
C GLU A 652 15.05 -21.40 -0.24
N GLU A 653 13.88 -21.73 -0.81
CA GLU A 653 12.62 -21.80 -0.04
C GLU A 653 12.60 -23.01 0.93
N GLU A 654 13.33 -24.09 0.63
CA GLU A 654 13.36 -25.30 1.45
C GLU A 654 13.86 -25.02 2.88
N ARG A 655 14.97 -24.29 3.04
CA ARG A 655 15.54 -23.95 4.37
C ARG A 655 14.61 -23.07 5.19
N MET A 656 13.87 -22.17 4.53
CA MET A 656 12.88 -21.32 5.17
C MET A 656 11.74 -22.19 5.74
N VAL A 657 11.21 -23.12 4.94
CA VAL A 657 10.14 -24.05 5.36
C VAL A 657 10.61 -24.96 6.50
N GLU A 658 11.86 -25.43 6.46
CA GLU A 658 12.44 -26.22 7.56
C GLU A 658 12.50 -25.42 8.86
N PHE A 659 12.98 -24.18 8.83
CA PHE A 659 13.04 -23.31 10.01
C PHE A 659 11.64 -22.97 10.56
N GLU A 660 10.69 -22.68 9.67
CA GLU A 660 9.28 -22.47 10.05
C GLU A 660 8.71 -23.70 10.74
N PHE A 661 8.96 -24.89 10.19
CA PHE A 661 8.52 -26.15 10.78
C PHE A 661 9.13 -26.35 12.17
N GLU A 662 10.46 -26.22 12.31
CA GLU A 662 11.16 -26.36 13.58
C GLU A 662 10.63 -25.41 14.66
N LEU A 663 10.25 -24.18 14.30
CA LEU A 663 9.69 -23.22 15.25
C LEU A 663 8.21 -23.49 15.55
N LYS A 664 7.39 -23.78 14.52
CA LYS A 664 5.95 -24.09 14.69
C LYS A 664 5.70 -25.34 15.53
N THR A 665 6.56 -26.35 15.46
CA THR A 665 6.42 -27.60 16.21
C THR A 665 7.14 -27.59 17.56
N ASP A 666 7.71 -26.46 17.99
CA ASP A 666 8.38 -26.35 19.28
C ASP A 666 7.36 -26.25 20.43
N LYS A 667 7.09 -27.38 21.08
CA LYS A 667 6.08 -27.52 22.14
C LYS A 667 6.37 -26.68 23.39
N ILE A 668 7.62 -26.24 23.57
CA ILE A 668 8.02 -25.43 24.73
C ILE A 668 7.94 -23.95 24.37
N GLU A 669 8.46 -23.56 23.21
CA GLU A 669 8.54 -22.15 22.82
C GLU A 669 7.20 -21.59 22.35
N MET A 670 6.44 -22.33 21.52
CA MET A 670 5.21 -21.80 20.93
C MET A 670 4.17 -21.28 21.94
N PRO A 671 3.87 -21.99 23.06
CA PRO A 671 3.01 -21.44 24.10
C PRO A 671 3.56 -20.15 24.74
N ASN A 672 4.88 -20.05 24.92
CA ASN A 672 5.52 -18.86 25.50
C ASN A 672 5.47 -17.66 24.55
N ILE A 673 5.67 -17.89 23.25
CA ILE A 673 5.55 -16.87 22.22
C ILE A 673 4.08 -16.42 22.13
N ALA A 674 3.13 -17.35 22.08
CA ALA A 674 1.70 -17.03 22.03
C ALA A 674 1.25 -16.20 23.25
N ARG A 675 1.77 -16.50 24.45
CA ARG A 675 1.50 -15.70 25.66
C ARG A 675 2.01 -14.27 25.53
N GLN A 676 3.25 -14.08 25.09
CA GLN A 676 3.85 -12.74 24.92
C GLN A 676 3.04 -11.89 23.93
N ILE A 677 2.64 -12.49 22.80
CA ILE A 677 1.82 -11.78 21.81
C ILE A 677 0.41 -11.50 22.36
N ARG A 678 -0.21 -12.45 23.08
CA ARG A 678 -1.53 -12.24 23.70
C ARG A 678 -1.52 -11.08 24.70
N GLU A 679 -0.46 -10.96 25.50
CA GLU A 679 -0.29 -9.85 26.45
C GLU A 679 -0.19 -8.49 25.76
N LEU A 680 0.40 -8.42 24.57
CA LEU A 680 0.57 -7.16 23.81
C LEU A 680 -0.70 -6.70 23.08
N ILE A 681 -1.53 -7.64 22.62
CA ILE A 681 -2.76 -7.30 21.88
C ILE A 681 -3.93 -6.97 22.81
N LEU A 682 -3.81 -7.31 24.10
CA LEU A 682 -4.83 -7.01 25.09
C LEU A 682 -4.71 -5.58 25.60
N PRO A 683 -5.84 -4.90 25.87
CA PRO A 683 -5.81 -3.55 26.41
C PRO A 683 -5.21 -3.54 27.83
N GLU A 684 -4.54 -2.44 28.19
CA GLU A 684 -4.00 -2.23 29.54
C GLU A 684 -5.09 -2.04 30.61
N SER A 685 -6.32 -1.76 30.18
CA SER A 685 -7.48 -1.57 31.05
C SER A 685 -7.90 -2.89 31.72
N GLU A 686 -8.51 -2.78 32.91
CA GLU A 686 -9.12 -3.95 33.54
C GLU A 686 -10.26 -4.49 32.67
N PHE A 687 -10.36 -5.83 32.60
CA PHE A 687 -11.41 -6.50 31.85
C PHE A 687 -12.78 -6.20 32.48
N ILE A 688 -13.70 -5.67 31.67
CA ILE A 688 -15.09 -5.42 32.08
C ILE A 688 -16.03 -6.49 31.55
N ASN A 689 -16.06 -6.68 30.23
CA ASN A 689 -16.86 -7.69 29.54
C ASN A 689 -16.31 -7.90 28.12
N PHE A 690 -16.76 -8.96 27.45
CA PHE A 690 -16.31 -9.28 26.09
C PHE A 690 -16.73 -8.23 25.05
N GLY A 691 -17.86 -7.53 25.24
CA GLY A 691 -18.33 -6.52 24.30
C GLY A 691 -17.41 -5.30 24.24
N ARG A 692 -16.89 -4.86 25.40
CA ARG A 692 -15.87 -3.81 25.47
C ARG A 692 -14.54 -4.29 24.88
N LEU A 693 -14.12 -5.51 25.24
CA LEU A 693 -12.89 -6.10 24.72
C LEU A 693 -12.88 -6.18 23.18
N ALA A 694 -14.00 -6.60 22.57
CA ALA A 694 -14.15 -6.69 21.12
C ALA A 694 -14.06 -5.32 20.41
N ASN A 695 -14.42 -4.24 21.10
CA ASN A 695 -14.31 -2.87 20.56
C ASN A 695 -12.92 -2.26 20.74
N GLU A 696 -12.13 -2.74 21.70
CA GLU A 696 -10.78 -2.24 21.99
C GLU A 696 -9.69 -2.96 21.17
N ILE A 697 -9.94 -4.20 20.72
CA ILE A 697 -9.01 -4.94 19.87
C ILE A 697 -9.19 -4.56 18.40
N ASP A 698 -8.08 -4.17 17.77
CA ASP A 698 -7.98 -3.79 16.37
C ASP A 698 -6.96 -4.69 15.64
N ASN A 699 -7.21 -4.96 14.35
CA ASN A 699 -6.33 -5.79 13.53
C ASN A 699 -4.95 -5.13 13.34
N ASP A 700 -4.90 -3.79 13.32
CA ASP A 700 -3.66 -3.02 13.28
C ASP A 700 -2.76 -3.35 14.48
N ASN A 701 -3.34 -3.48 15.69
CA ASN A 701 -2.57 -3.80 16.90
C ASN A 701 -1.98 -5.21 16.84
N ILE A 702 -2.71 -6.18 16.28
CA ILE A 702 -2.23 -7.56 16.08
C ILE A 702 -1.08 -7.56 15.06
N LYS A 703 -1.25 -6.84 13.94
CA LYS A 703 -0.22 -6.69 12.91
C LYS A 703 1.04 -6.03 13.47
N ASP A 704 0.91 -4.99 14.28
CA ASP A 704 2.04 -4.33 14.93
C ASP A 704 2.74 -5.23 15.96
N ALA A 705 1.98 -6.01 16.73
CA ALA A 705 2.56 -7.01 17.63
C ALA A 705 3.38 -8.05 16.85
N PHE A 706 2.91 -8.47 15.67
CA PHE A 706 3.68 -9.36 14.79
C PHE A 706 4.91 -8.68 14.20
N ASP A 707 4.73 -7.52 13.58
CA ASP A 707 5.80 -6.80 12.88
C ASP A 707 6.94 -6.39 13.82
N ILE A 708 6.63 -6.03 15.07
CA ILE A 708 7.62 -5.54 16.03
C ILE A 708 8.13 -6.69 16.88
N ARG A 709 7.25 -7.30 17.68
CA ARG A 709 7.67 -8.25 18.73
C ARG A 709 7.84 -9.66 18.23
N LEU A 710 6.93 -10.17 17.39
CA LEU A 710 7.09 -11.51 16.85
C LEU A 710 8.30 -11.59 15.91
N SER A 711 8.54 -10.57 15.08
CA SER A 711 9.71 -10.54 14.20
C SER A 711 11.04 -10.49 14.99
N GLU A 712 11.08 -9.79 16.12
CA GLU A 712 12.21 -9.78 17.06
C GLU A 712 12.44 -11.16 17.67
N ILE A 713 11.39 -11.83 18.15
CA ILE A 713 11.45 -13.21 18.66
C ILE A 713 11.95 -14.17 17.57
N VAL A 714 11.43 -14.06 16.35
CA VAL A 714 11.86 -14.90 15.21
C VAL A 714 13.35 -14.73 14.93
N LYS A 715 13.88 -13.50 14.96
CA LYS A 715 15.31 -13.23 14.81
C LYS A 715 16.15 -13.86 15.93
N ILE A 716 15.72 -13.68 17.18
CA ILE A 716 16.41 -14.28 18.35
C ILE A 716 16.45 -15.81 18.21
N LYS A 717 15.31 -16.43 17.89
CA LYS A 717 15.21 -17.88 17.71
C LYS A 717 16.00 -18.39 16.50
N HIS A 718 16.06 -17.63 15.43
CA HIS A 718 16.94 -17.91 14.30
C HIS A 718 18.41 -17.92 14.75
N ASP A 719 18.84 -16.90 15.49
CA ASP A 719 20.23 -16.78 15.92
C ASP A 719 20.64 -17.83 16.98
N GLU A 720 19.70 -18.31 17.80
CA GLU A 720 19.90 -19.43 18.74
C GLU A 720 20.02 -20.78 18.04
N LYS A 721 19.23 -21.03 16.98
CA LYS A 721 19.09 -22.35 16.34
C LYS A 721 19.98 -22.55 15.10
N ALA A 722 20.43 -21.48 14.46
CA ALA A 722 21.08 -21.59 13.16
C ALA A 722 22.59 -21.83 13.26
N ASP A 723 23.00 -23.11 13.11
CA ASP A 723 24.34 -23.44 12.60
C ASP A 723 24.58 -22.70 11.27
N SER A 724 25.83 -22.40 10.93
CA SER A 724 26.18 -21.63 9.73
C SER A 724 25.57 -22.19 8.43
N GLU A 725 25.31 -23.49 8.37
CA GLU A 725 24.70 -24.17 7.23
C GLU A 725 23.17 -24.08 7.17
N LYS A 726 22.48 -23.79 8.29
CA LYS A 726 21.00 -23.69 8.38
C LYS A 726 20.46 -22.26 8.40
N LYS A 727 21.34 -21.25 8.40
CA LYS A 727 20.93 -19.83 8.40
C LYS A 727 20.03 -19.48 7.21
N VAL A 728 18.97 -18.73 7.50
CA VAL A 728 18.04 -18.14 6.53
C VAL A 728 17.97 -16.61 6.63
N LEU A 729 18.54 -15.99 7.66
CA LEU A 729 18.70 -14.54 7.79
C LEU A 729 20.20 -14.18 7.87
N GLY A 730 20.54 -12.93 7.55
CA GLY A 730 21.91 -12.41 7.55
C GLY A 730 22.84 -13.06 6.53
N LEU A 731 22.30 -13.64 5.45
CA LEU A 731 23.09 -14.33 4.43
C LEU A 731 23.75 -13.35 3.46
N ASN A 732 25.00 -13.63 3.11
CA ASN A 732 25.68 -12.95 2.02
C ASN A 732 25.17 -13.50 0.67
N ILE A 733 24.76 -12.64 -0.24
CA ILE A 733 24.27 -13.05 -1.58
C ILE A 733 25.33 -13.80 -2.38
N LEU A 734 26.63 -13.57 -2.12
CA LEU A 734 27.72 -14.32 -2.75
C LEU A 734 27.66 -15.81 -2.41
N THR A 735 27.25 -16.18 -1.19
CA THR A 735 27.07 -17.57 -0.78
C THR A 735 25.99 -18.25 -1.61
N GLN A 736 24.88 -17.56 -1.83
CA GLN A 736 23.75 -18.06 -2.61
C GLN A 736 24.11 -18.17 -4.10
N LEU A 737 24.79 -17.16 -4.65
CA LEU A 737 25.28 -17.21 -6.03
C LEU A 737 26.32 -18.31 -6.23
N GLN A 738 27.22 -18.55 -5.29
CA GLN A 738 28.20 -19.64 -5.37
C GLN A 738 27.54 -21.03 -5.41
N GLN A 739 26.43 -21.22 -4.67
CA GLN A 739 25.68 -22.49 -4.69
C GLN A 739 24.95 -22.74 -6.01
N LYS A 740 24.44 -21.66 -6.64
CA LYS A 740 23.69 -21.73 -7.90
C LYS A 740 24.60 -21.72 -9.14
N LEU A 741 25.70 -20.97 -9.12
CA LEU A 741 26.67 -20.84 -10.22
C LEU A 741 27.87 -21.76 -9.96
N ARG A 742 27.72 -23.04 -10.32
CA ARG A 742 28.64 -24.11 -9.92
C ARG A 742 29.92 -24.17 -10.76
N THR A 743 29.85 -23.74 -12.03
CA THR A 743 30.96 -23.79 -12.99
C THR A 743 31.42 -22.39 -13.41
N ASP A 744 32.64 -22.28 -13.94
CA ASP A 744 33.15 -20.99 -14.46
C ASP A 744 32.34 -20.53 -15.68
N GLU A 745 31.81 -21.47 -16.47
CA GLU A 745 30.85 -21.21 -17.56
C GLU A 745 29.55 -20.59 -17.04
N ASP A 746 28.99 -21.09 -15.92
CA ASP A 746 27.79 -20.52 -15.30
C ASP A 746 28.02 -19.07 -14.86
N ILE A 747 29.17 -18.79 -14.24
CA ILE A 747 29.57 -17.46 -13.79
C ILE A 747 29.68 -16.50 -14.99
N LYS A 748 30.31 -16.94 -16.08
CA LYS A 748 30.44 -16.17 -17.32
C LYS A 748 29.10 -15.91 -17.99
N ALA A 749 28.24 -16.92 -18.06
CA ALA A 749 26.90 -16.80 -18.64
C ALA A 749 26.05 -15.81 -17.83
N PHE A 750 26.09 -15.91 -16.50
CA PHE A 750 25.42 -14.99 -15.58
C PHE A 750 25.87 -13.54 -15.78
N ALA A 751 27.19 -13.29 -15.74
CA ALA A 751 27.74 -11.94 -15.90
C ALA A 751 27.33 -11.32 -17.25
N LYS A 752 27.46 -12.09 -18.34
CA LYS A 752 27.06 -11.68 -19.69
C LYS A 752 25.57 -11.35 -19.76
N GLN A 753 24.71 -12.26 -19.30
CA GLN A 753 23.26 -12.08 -19.42
C GLN A 753 22.77 -10.89 -18.58
N ILE A 754 23.32 -10.67 -17.39
CA ILE A 754 22.99 -9.50 -16.58
C ILE A 754 23.39 -8.20 -17.27
N VAL A 755 24.59 -8.13 -17.83
CA VAL A 755 25.09 -6.94 -18.52
C VAL A 755 24.27 -6.65 -19.78
N ASP A 756 23.95 -7.68 -20.57
CA ASP A 756 23.09 -7.54 -21.76
C ASP A 756 21.68 -7.02 -21.38
N GLN A 757 21.21 -7.39 -20.19
CA GLN A 757 19.88 -7.00 -19.70
C GLN A 757 19.87 -5.71 -18.88
N SER A 758 21.01 -5.13 -18.49
CA SER A 758 21.10 -3.96 -17.59
C SER A 758 20.82 -2.61 -18.30
N GLY A 759 20.11 -2.65 -19.42
CA GLY A 759 19.87 -1.49 -20.25
C GLY A 759 19.08 -0.37 -19.57
N VAL A 760 19.24 0.85 -20.07
CA VAL A 760 18.65 2.06 -19.48
C VAL A 760 17.15 2.19 -19.81
N TYR A 761 16.40 2.90 -18.95
CA TYR A 761 14.96 3.17 -19.08
C TYR A 761 14.61 4.24 -20.13
N LEU A 762 15.29 4.18 -21.28
CA LEU A 762 15.10 5.07 -22.40
C LEU A 762 15.65 4.39 -23.66
N LYS A 763 14.90 4.43 -24.76
CA LYS A 763 15.36 3.94 -26.05
C LYS A 763 15.82 5.10 -26.92
N LEU A 764 17.01 4.97 -27.51
CA LEU A 764 17.60 5.98 -28.37
C LEU A 764 17.56 5.57 -29.85
N ASN A 765 17.31 6.55 -30.71
CA ASN A 765 17.31 6.45 -32.17
C ASN A 765 18.72 6.75 -32.71
N ASN A 766 19.35 5.73 -33.30
CA ASN A 766 20.71 5.82 -33.80
C ASN A 766 20.88 6.80 -34.99
N ASP A 767 19.84 7.02 -35.79
CA ASP A 767 19.91 7.95 -36.93
C ASP A 767 19.97 9.39 -36.44
N GLN A 768 19.14 9.73 -35.46
CA GLN A 768 19.16 11.04 -34.80
C GLN A 768 20.48 11.28 -34.02
N MET A 769 21.05 10.23 -33.42
CA MET A 769 22.35 10.28 -32.75
C MET A 769 23.51 10.57 -33.72
N ARG A 770 23.46 10.01 -34.94
CA ARG A 770 24.54 10.13 -35.95
C ARG A 770 24.33 11.30 -36.92
N LEU A 771 23.34 12.14 -36.66
CA LEU A 771 22.98 13.24 -37.54
C LEU A 771 24.07 14.32 -37.55
N HIS A 772 24.62 14.59 -38.74
CA HIS A 772 25.55 15.69 -38.95
C HIS A 772 24.79 17.01 -39.08
N LEU A 773 25.20 18.02 -38.31
CA LEU A 773 24.62 19.35 -38.31
C LEU A 773 25.66 20.38 -38.72
N ARG A 774 25.23 21.37 -39.50
CA ARG A 774 26.01 22.58 -39.77
C ARG A 774 26.40 23.24 -38.44
N ASN A 775 27.58 23.83 -38.37
CA ASN A 775 28.16 24.49 -37.19
C ASN A 775 28.53 23.52 -36.04
N ASN A 776 28.45 22.20 -36.26
CA ASN A 776 28.74 21.17 -35.24
C ASN A 776 29.77 20.15 -35.74
N GLU A 777 30.84 20.63 -36.38
CA GLU A 777 31.93 19.80 -36.89
C GLU A 777 33.00 19.49 -35.82
N ASN A 778 34.06 18.76 -36.21
CA ASN A 778 35.21 18.43 -35.37
C ASN A 778 34.82 17.71 -34.07
N GLU A 779 35.19 18.25 -32.90
CA GLU A 779 34.94 17.66 -31.58
C GLU A 779 33.44 17.47 -31.28
N LYS A 780 32.57 18.30 -31.88
CA LYS A 780 31.11 18.23 -31.72
C LYS A 780 30.44 17.25 -32.68
N SER A 781 31.16 16.82 -33.72
CA SER A 781 30.65 15.92 -34.77
C SER A 781 30.31 14.55 -34.20
N PRO A 782 29.20 13.91 -34.62
CA PRO A 782 28.89 12.53 -34.22
C PRO A 782 29.94 11.50 -34.66
N THR A 783 30.85 11.85 -35.57
CA THR A 783 32.02 11.02 -35.89
C THR A 783 33.04 10.96 -34.77
N ASN A 784 33.09 11.95 -33.88
CA ASN A 784 33.83 11.88 -32.63
C ASN A 784 33.06 10.95 -31.67
N PRO A 785 33.56 9.74 -31.36
CA PRO A 785 32.85 8.80 -30.52
C PRO A 785 32.58 9.34 -29.12
N ALA A 786 33.48 10.18 -28.57
CA ALA A 786 33.32 10.77 -27.24
C ALA A 786 32.12 11.73 -27.15
N SER A 787 31.68 12.27 -28.29
CA SER A 787 30.64 13.30 -28.37
C SER A 787 29.21 12.76 -28.36
N ILE A 788 29.04 11.44 -28.38
CA ILE A 788 27.74 10.77 -28.49
C ILE A 788 27.67 9.42 -27.72
N ASN A 789 26.53 9.18 -27.07
CA ASN A 789 26.08 7.88 -26.53
C ASN A 789 27.15 7.10 -25.76
N GLN A 790 27.73 7.74 -24.74
CA GLN A 790 28.67 7.10 -23.83
C GLN A 790 27.90 6.22 -22.85
N LYS A 791 28.47 5.07 -22.48
CA LYS A 791 27.84 4.13 -21.54
C LYS A 791 28.83 3.75 -20.44
N ILE A 792 28.37 3.75 -19.20
CA ILE A 792 29.15 3.29 -18.05
C ILE A 792 28.32 2.34 -17.20
N LEU A 793 28.94 1.25 -16.74
CA LEU A 793 28.38 0.32 -15.79
C LEU A 793 29.18 0.36 -14.50
N PHE A 794 28.48 0.34 -13.38
CA PHE A 794 29.04 0.13 -12.07
C PHE A 794 28.45 -1.13 -11.46
N VAL A 795 29.30 -2.08 -11.11
CA VAL A 795 28.91 -3.31 -10.43
C VAL A 795 29.35 -3.21 -8.97
N SER A 796 28.39 -3.17 -8.06
CA SER A 796 28.63 -3.18 -6.62
C SER A 796 28.43 -4.59 -6.10
N ILE A 797 29.54 -5.23 -5.74
CA ILE A 797 29.61 -6.57 -5.17
C ILE A 797 29.82 -6.44 -3.65
N PRO A 798 29.06 -7.18 -2.82
CA PRO A 798 29.30 -7.30 -1.39
C PRO A 798 30.74 -7.63 -1.05
N SER A 799 31.20 -7.14 0.09
CA SER A 799 32.45 -7.64 0.68
C SER A 799 32.35 -9.17 0.86
N PRO A 800 33.32 -9.96 0.35
CA PRO A 800 33.39 -11.41 0.60
C PRO A 800 33.79 -11.76 2.05
N GLU A 801 33.97 -10.73 2.89
CA GLU A 801 34.42 -10.83 4.28
C GLU A 801 35.76 -11.57 4.38
N ASP A 802 36.05 -12.18 5.53
CA ASP A 802 37.29 -12.95 5.73
C ASP A 802 37.20 -14.39 5.18
N ASN A 803 36.16 -14.73 4.41
CA ASN A 803 35.95 -16.05 3.84
C ASN A 803 36.73 -16.23 2.52
N GLU A 804 37.80 -17.03 2.56
CA GLU A 804 38.65 -17.33 1.39
C GLU A 804 37.91 -17.95 0.20
N GLY A 805 36.88 -18.78 0.45
CA GLY A 805 36.06 -19.37 -0.60
C GLY A 805 35.22 -18.32 -1.34
N LEU A 806 34.61 -17.39 -0.59
CA LEU A 806 33.85 -16.28 -1.16
C LEU A 806 34.76 -15.28 -1.87
N LYS A 807 35.97 -15.00 -1.36
CA LYS A 807 36.96 -14.15 -2.04
C LYS A 807 37.29 -14.69 -3.43
N ARG A 808 37.62 -15.99 -3.53
CA ARG A 808 37.91 -16.65 -4.82
C ARG A 808 36.73 -16.57 -5.79
N PHE A 809 35.51 -16.75 -5.29
CA PHE A 809 34.30 -16.65 -6.11
C PHE A 809 34.03 -15.20 -6.57
N ALA A 810 34.17 -14.22 -5.68
CA ALA A 810 34.04 -12.81 -6.01
C ALA A 810 35.07 -12.38 -7.07
N ASP A 811 36.32 -12.88 -7.00
CA ASP A 811 37.34 -12.60 -8.00
C ASP A 811 37.00 -13.20 -9.38
N LYS A 812 36.39 -14.40 -9.40
CA LYS A 812 35.87 -15.00 -10.64
C LYS A 812 34.74 -14.17 -11.23
N LEU A 813 33.81 -13.69 -10.41
CA LEU A 813 32.75 -12.78 -10.85
C LEU A 813 33.32 -11.49 -11.45
N VAL A 814 34.30 -10.86 -10.78
CA VAL A 814 34.97 -9.66 -11.31
C VAL A 814 35.58 -9.93 -12.68
N ARG A 815 36.29 -11.05 -12.85
CA ARG A 815 36.85 -11.43 -14.16
C ARG A 815 35.76 -11.63 -15.20
N ALA A 816 34.69 -12.35 -14.86
CA ALA A 816 33.58 -12.60 -15.76
C ALA A 816 32.86 -11.30 -16.21
N PHE A 817 32.65 -10.35 -15.30
CA PHE A 817 32.09 -9.04 -15.65
C PHE A 817 33.02 -8.23 -16.56
N ASN A 818 34.34 -8.22 -16.29
CA ASN A 818 35.30 -7.56 -17.18
C ASN A 818 35.35 -8.21 -18.57
N GLU A 819 35.27 -9.54 -18.65
CA GLU A 819 35.24 -10.31 -19.90
C GLU A 819 33.90 -10.21 -20.65
N SER A 820 32.82 -9.78 -19.99
CA SER A 820 31.49 -9.68 -20.60
C SER A 820 31.38 -8.54 -21.62
N ILE A 821 32.27 -7.54 -21.56
CA ILE A 821 32.32 -6.45 -22.53
C ILE A 821 32.95 -6.95 -23.83
N ASN A 822 32.12 -7.07 -24.86
CA ASN A 822 32.53 -7.51 -26.20
C ASN A 822 32.74 -6.33 -27.17
N GLN A 823 33.17 -6.62 -28.41
CA GLN A 823 33.37 -5.61 -29.45
C GLN A 823 32.10 -4.81 -29.82
N SER A 824 30.89 -5.37 -29.63
CA SER A 824 29.63 -4.62 -29.82
C SER A 824 29.34 -3.61 -28.70
N MET A 825 30.07 -3.66 -27.59
CA MET A 825 29.98 -2.74 -26.46
C MET A 825 31.19 -1.80 -26.36
N ALA A 826 31.93 -1.57 -27.45
CA ALA A 826 33.22 -0.85 -27.47
C ALA A 826 33.24 0.57 -26.87
N ARG A 827 32.09 1.18 -26.55
CA ARG A 827 31.95 2.50 -25.89
C ARG A 827 31.47 2.41 -24.43
N THR A 828 31.58 1.23 -23.85
CA THR A 828 31.11 0.92 -22.50
C THR A 828 32.30 0.80 -21.56
N THR A 829 32.32 1.61 -20.51
CA THR A 829 33.26 1.47 -19.41
C THR A 829 32.60 0.67 -18.29
N ILE A 830 33.33 -0.24 -17.63
CA ILE A 830 32.86 -0.91 -16.42
C ILE A 830 33.77 -0.61 -15.24
N THR A 831 33.14 -0.27 -14.13
CA THR A 831 33.76 -0.10 -12.82
C THR A 831 33.17 -1.17 -11.89
N ILE A 832 34.02 -1.86 -11.14
CA ILE A 832 33.57 -2.90 -10.21
C ILE A 832 34.14 -2.62 -8.83
N SER A 833 33.28 -2.66 -7.81
CA SER A 833 33.65 -2.57 -6.40
C SER A 833 33.27 -3.84 -5.68
N GLN A 834 34.19 -4.43 -4.90
CA GLN A 834 33.94 -5.58 -4.02
C GLN A 834 33.83 -5.15 -2.55
N LYS A 835 33.44 -3.89 -2.30
CA LYS A 835 33.42 -3.28 -0.96
C LYS A 835 32.02 -2.83 -0.55
N SER A 836 30.97 -3.33 -1.20
CA SER A 836 29.61 -2.95 -0.85
C SER A 836 29.30 -3.34 0.61
N PRO A 837 28.73 -2.42 1.42
CA PRO A 837 28.31 -2.72 2.78
C PRO A 837 27.01 -3.55 2.82
N CYS A 838 26.20 -3.53 1.76
CA CYS A 838 24.97 -4.32 1.68
C CYS A 838 25.32 -5.78 1.34
N LYS A 839 25.25 -6.67 2.33
CA LYS A 839 25.67 -8.08 2.20
C LYS A 839 24.69 -8.93 1.39
N ASN A 840 23.43 -8.57 1.39
CA ASN A 840 22.33 -9.30 0.78
C ASN A 840 22.07 -8.94 -0.69
N GLU A 841 22.82 -8.00 -1.29
CA GLU A 841 22.60 -7.60 -2.68
C GLU A 841 23.88 -7.34 -3.49
N LEU A 842 23.85 -7.77 -4.76
CA LEU A 842 24.75 -7.33 -5.81
C LEU A 842 23.96 -6.39 -6.73
N SER A 843 24.45 -5.17 -6.95
CA SER A 843 23.78 -4.19 -7.80
C SER A 843 24.59 -3.85 -9.05
N ILE A 844 23.88 -3.61 -10.16
CA ILE A 844 24.45 -3.17 -11.43
C ILE A 844 23.74 -1.88 -11.81
N THR A 845 24.49 -0.79 -11.80
CA THR A 845 24.01 0.54 -12.18
C THR A 845 24.57 0.88 -13.54
N THR A 846 23.69 1.21 -14.50
CA THR A 846 24.07 1.58 -15.86
C THR A 846 23.66 3.02 -16.12
N ILE A 847 24.56 3.81 -16.70
CA ILE A 847 24.28 5.18 -17.15
C ILE A 847 24.66 5.28 -18.61
N THR A 848 23.70 5.73 -19.42
CA THR A 848 23.96 6.13 -20.81
C THR A 848 23.83 7.63 -20.87
N TYR A 849 24.82 8.34 -21.42
CA TYR A 849 24.90 9.79 -21.36
C TYR A 849 25.49 10.40 -22.64
N CYS A 850 25.46 11.72 -22.73
CA CYS A 850 25.95 12.49 -23.88
C CYS A 850 25.10 12.26 -25.14
N PHE A 851 23.85 12.69 -25.11
CA PHE A 851 22.96 12.65 -26.27
C PHE A 851 21.98 13.83 -26.27
N PRO A 852 21.55 14.32 -27.45
CA PRO A 852 20.52 15.35 -27.53
C PRO A 852 19.11 14.76 -27.33
N MET A 853 18.15 15.56 -26.87
CA MET A 853 16.77 15.08 -26.63
C MET A 853 16.12 14.45 -27.86
N ARG A 854 16.38 14.98 -29.07
CA ARG A 854 15.84 14.43 -30.34
C ARG A 854 16.20 12.97 -30.59
N ALA A 855 17.23 12.46 -29.94
CA ALA A 855 17.62 11.07 -30.05
C ALA A 855 16.69 10.11 -29.31
N ILE A 856 15.74 10.59 -28.51
CA ILE A 856 14.73 9.74 -27.88
C ILE A 856 13.78 9.20 -28.96
N ASP A 857 13.63 7.87 -29.04
CA ASP A 857 13.05 7.16 -30.19
C ASP A 857 11.64 7.63 -30.58
N TRP A 858 10.80 7.93 -29.59
CA TRP A 858 9.41 8.36 -29.80
C TRP A 858 9.19 9.88 -29.67
N LEU A 859 10.24 10.68 -29.51
CA LEU A 859 10.09 12.12 -29.29
C LEU A 859 9.52 12.86 -30.51
N GLN A 860 9.74 12.35 -31.72
CA GLN A 860 9.13 12.89 -32.94
C GLN A 860 7.60 12.80 -32.87
N THR A 861 7.05 11.70 -32.38
CA THR A 861 5.61 11.55 -32.17
C THR A 861 5.07 12.58 -31.18
N TYR A 862 5.85 12.94 -30.16
CA TYR A 862 5.45 13.95 -29.17
C TYR A 862 5.45 15.35 -29.80
N LYS A 863 6.45 15.65 -30.63
CA LYS A 863 6.49 16.87 -31.44
C LYS A 863 5.24 16.99 -32.32
N ASP A 864 4.89 15.95 -33.05
CA ASP A 864 3.74 16.01 -33.97
C ASP A 864 2.41 16.24 -33.24
N ARG A 865 2.25 15.65 -32.04
CA ARG A 865 1.06 15.87 -31.19
C ARG A 865 1.05 17.28 -30.61
N TYR A 866 2.21 17.78 -30.19
CA TYR A 866 2.39 19.14 -29.68
C TYR A 866 2.08 20.18 -30.76
N GLU A 867 2.62 20.01 -31.98
CA GLU A 867 2.37 20.94 -33.09
C GLU A 867 0.90 20.94 -33.52
N ARG A 868 0.27 19.75 -33.62
CA ARG A 868 -1.17 19.64 -33.90
C ARG A 868 -2.03 20.32 -32.84
N PHE A 869 -1.62 20.26 -31.58
CA PHE A 869 -2.33 20.91 -30.49
C PHE A 869 -2.17 22.44 -30.52
N LEU A 870 -1.00 22.95 -30.89
CA LEU A 870 -0.74 24.39 -30.97
C LEU A 870 -1.20 25.06 -32.27
N LYS A 871 -1.41 24.30 -33.34
CA LYS A 871 -1.75 24.81 -34.68
C LYS A 871 -3.09 24.25 -35.14
N THR A 872 -4.16 24.63 -34.45
CA THR A 872 -5.53 24.24 -34.81
C THR A 872 -6.07 25.03 -35.99
N GLY A 873 -5.42 26.15 -36.35
CA GLY A 873 -5.87 27.08 -37.39
C GLY A 873 -6.81 28.16 -36.84
N ASN A 874 -7.14 28.12 -35.54
CA ASN A 874 -7.86 29.17 -34.84
C ASN A 874 -6.92 29.91 -33.88
N ALA A 875 -6.60 31.16 -34.17
CA ALA A 875 -5.64 31.96 -33.40
C ALA A 875 -5.98 32.09 -31.89
N ALA A 876 -7.27 32.13 -31.53
CA ALA A 876 -7.68 32.23 -30.13
C ALA A 876 -7.46 30.89 -29.38
N THR A 877 -7.79 29.77 -30.04
CA THR A 877 -7.52 28.43 -29.51
C THR A 877 -6.02 28.16 -29.41
N ASP A 878 -5.26 28.54 -30.43
CA ASP A 878 -3.80 28.36 -30.48
C ASP A 878 -3.11 29.13 -29.35
N LEU A 879 -3.52 30.39 -29.11
CA LEU A 879 -3.06 31.19 -27.98
C LEU A 879 -3.43 30.55 -26.63
N SER A 880 -4.67 30.10 -26.48
CA SER A 880 -5.11 29.41 -25.26
C SER A 880 -4.31 28.14 -24.99
N ASN A 881 -4.04 27.35 -26.03
CA ASN A 881 -3.25 26.13 -25.95
C ASN A 881 -1.79 26.42 -25.61
N ALA A 882 -1.19 27.46 -26.19
CA ALA A 882 0.17 27.90 -25.85
C ALA A 882 0.28 28.34 -24.38
N ILE A 883 -0.70 29.10 -23.89
CA ILE A 883 -0.78 29.49 -22.47
C ILE A 883 -0.84 28.25 -21.57
N LEU A 884 -1.64 27.23 -21.92
CA LEU A 884 -1.79 26.02 -21.10
C LEU A 884 -0.52 25.17 -21.04
N LEU A 885 0.19 25.06 -22.17
CA LEU A 885 1.35 24.19 -22.30
C LEU A 885 2.63 24.82 -21.79
N HIS A 886 2.92 26.08 -22.12
CA HIS A 886 4.20 26.68 -21.76
C HIS A 886 4.20 27.23 -20.34
N SER A 887 5.39 27.38 -19.77
CA SER A 887 5.60 27.98 -18.45
C SER A 887 5.48 29.51 -18.45
N GLU A 888 5.91 30.18 -19.52
CA GLU A 888 5.71 31.62 -19.78
C GLU A 888 5.64 31.89 -21.29
N LYS A 889 5.05 33.02 -21.69
CA LYS A 889 4.89 33.41 -23.10
C LYS A 889 4.21 32.27 -23.91
N ASP A 890 4.48 32.17 -25.21
CA ASP A 890 3.86 31.21 -26.14
C ASP A 890 4.79 30.06 -26.60
N GLY A 891 6.04 30.05 -26.15
CA GLY A 891 7.05 29.02 -26.49
C GLY A 891 7.85 29.31 -27.76
N SER A 892 7.52 30.35 -28.52
CA SER A 892 8.24 30.73 -29.76
C SER A 892 9.70 31.16 -29.52
N GLN A 893 10.02 31.56 -28.29
CA GLN A 893 11.38 31.93 -27.87
C GLN A 893 12.32 30.74 -27.65
N LEU A 894 11.77 29.51 -27.53
CA LEU A 894 12.54 28.32 -27.20
C LEU A 894 13.22 27.73 -28.45
N PRO A 895 14.49 27.29 -28.35
CA PRO A 895 15.13 26.61 -29.47
C PRO A 895 14.47 25.25 -29.74
N SER A 896 14.36 24.89 -31.02
CA SER A 896 13.80 23.60 -31.43
C SER A 896 14.71 22.43 -31.01
N LEU A 897 14.13 21.38 -30.44
CA LEU A 897 14.83 20.12 -30.12
C LEU A 897 15.29 19.38 -31.38
N PHE A 898 14.54 19.52 -32.47
CA PHE A 898 14.88 18.93 -33.78
C PHE A 898 15.51 19.99 -34.68
N PRO A 899 16.48 19.61 -35.52
CA PRO A 899 17.10 20.53 -36.43
C PRO A 899 16.12 21.02 -37.51
N VAL A 900 16.32 22.25 -37.96
CA VAL A 900 15.58 22.87 -39.06
C VAL A 900 16.37 22.67 -40.34
N PHE A 901 15.84 21.88 -41.25
CA PHE A 901 16.38 21.77 -42.61
C PHE A 901 15.66 22.80 -43.49
N GLU A 902 16.39 23.75 -44.06
CA GLU A 902 15.82 24.64 -45.08
C GLU A 902 15.29 23.78 -46.24
N LYS A 903 13.98 23.88 -46.52
CA LYS A 903 13.49 23.54 -47.85
C LYS A 903 14.14 24.55 -48.78
N LYS A 904 15.06 24.10 -49.65
CA LYS A 904 15.51 24.93 -50.78
C LYS A 904 14.28 25.44 -51.51
N GLU A 905 13.97 26.71 -51.34
CA GLU A 905 12.99 27.41 -52.18
C GLU A 905 13.52 27.34 -53.61
N GLU A 906 12.81 26.61 -54.48
CA GLU A 906 12.94 26.80 -55.92
C GLU A 906 12.50 28.23 -56.22
N LYS A 907 13.48 29.14 -56.31
CA LYS A 907 13.26 30.52 -56.76
C LYS A 907 12.56 30.49 -58.12
N PRO A 908 11.49 31.26 -58.34
CA PRO A 908 10.80 31.31 -59.61
C PRO A 908 11.75 31.89 -60.66
N ALA A 909 12.05 31.11 -61.70
CA ALA A 909 12.91 31.55 -62.78
C ALA A 909 12.27 32.73 -63.53
N VAL A 910 12.99 33.85 -63.55
CA VAL A 910 12.71 35.05 -64.34
C VAL A 910 12.78 34.71 -65.83
N LYS A 911 11.71 35.01 -66.57
CA LYS A 911 11.67 34.92 -68.05
C LYS A 911 12.46 36.05 -68.71
N PRO A 912 13.21 35.79 -69.78
CA PRO A 912 13.44 36.75 -70.85
C PRO A 912 12.63 36.42 -72.11
N ILE A 913 12.21 37.48 -72.82
CA ILE A 913 11.37 37.48 -74.02
C ILE A 913 12.22 37.53 -75.32
N SER A 914 11.90 36.60 -76.22
CA SER A 914 11.86 36.55 -77.71
C SER A 914 12.99 37.00 -78.66
N THR A 915 13.21 36.13 -79.66
CA THR A 915 13.16 36.29 -81.15
C THR A 915 14.34 35.53 -81.80
N ALA A 916 14.28 34.74 -82.87
CA ALA A 916 13.27 34.33 -83.85
C ALA A 916 13.69 32.96 -84.48
N SER A 917 12.72 32.23 -85.05
CA SER A 917 12.83 30.94 -85.79
C SER A 917 13.35 31.15 -87.25
N PRO A 918 13.29 30.19 -88.23
CA PRO A 918 12.86 28.77 -88.22
C PRO A 918 13.66 27.79 -89.13
N VAL A 919 13.68 26.47 -88.84
CA VAL A 919 13.62 25.41 -89.87
C VAL A 919 12.87 24.19 -89.30
N ALA A 920 11.91 23.67 -90.08
CA ALA A 920 10.97 22.61 -89.73
C ALA A 920 11.47 21.19 -90.08
N PRO A 921 10.94 20.12 -89.42
CA PRO A 921 10.86 18.78 -89.98
C PRO A 921 9.41 18.37 -90.35
N PRO A 922 9.22 17.31 -91.18
CA PRO A 922 7.94 16.93 -91.80
C PRO A 922 7.08 15.96 -90.94
N PRO A 923 5.84 15.62 -91.36
CA PRO A 923 4.76 15.16 -90.46
C PRO A 923 4.58 13.63 -90.31
N ALA A 924 3.71 13.29 -89.35
CA ALA A 924 3.23 12.00 -88.80
C ALA A 924 2.74 10.95 -89.82
N SER A 925 2.67 9.63 -89.54
CA SER A 925 1.84 8.85 -88.57
C SER A 925 2.08 7.32 -88.80
N PRO A 926 1.44 6.31 -88.13
CA PRO A 926 0.86 6.17 -86.77
C PRO A 926 1.24 4.85 -86.00
N VAL A 927 1.12 4.91 -84.66
CA VAL A 927 0.64 3.91 -83.65
C VAL A 927 0.98 2.40 -83.74
N ALA A 928 1.63 1.88 -82.69
CA ALA A 928 1.28 0.63 -81.96
C ALA A 928 1.83 0.68 -80.51
N PRO A 929 1.15 0.13 -79.48
CA PRO A 929 1.36 0.47 -78.07
C PRO A 929 2.39 -0.43 -77.33
N PRO A 930 3.05 0.07 -76.27
CA PRO A 930 4.06 -0.67 -75.50
C PRO A 930 3.47 -1.51 -74.34
N PRO A 931 4.25 -2.46 -73.78
CA PRO A 931 3.75 -3.52 -72.90
C PRO A 931 3.48 -3.07 -71.45
N VAL A 932 2.50 -3.76 -70.85
CA VAL A 932 1.91 -3.53 -69.53
C VAL A 932 2.82 -4.02 -68.40
N LEU A 933 3.10 -3.15 -67.42
CA LEU A 933 3.61 -3.49 -66.09
C LEU A 933 2.43 -3.82 -65.15
N PRO A 934 2.56 -4.79 -64.23
CA PRO A 934 1.45 -5.22 -63.38
C PRO A 934 1.04 -4.17 -62.35
N SER A 935 -0.27 -4.04 -62.20
CA SER A 935 -1.03 -3.12 -61.36
C SER A 935 -0.76 -3.26 -59.86
N THR A 936 -0.75 -2.11 -59.18
CA THR A 936 -0.89 -1.95 -57.73
C THR A 936 -2.08 -2.75 -57.15
N PRO A 937 -1.98 -3.31 -55.92
CA PRO A 937 -3.13 -3.89 -55.23
C PRO A 937 -4.20 -2.82 -54.96
N PRO A 938 -5.49 -3.18 -54.93
CA PRO A 938 -6.56 -2.24 -54.59
C PRO A 938 -6.41 -1.75 -53.14
N SER A 939 -6.59 -0.46 -52.92
CA SER A 939 -6.70 0.15 -51.59
C SER A 939 -7.84 -0.48 -50.82
N GLU A 940 -7.58 -1.02 -49.61
CA GLU A 940 -8.63 -1.48 -48.70
C GLU A 940 -9.62 -0.34 -48.39
N PRO A 941 -10.94 -0.61 -48.31
CA PRO A 941 -11.94 0.42 -48.01
C PRO A 941 -11.69 1.03 -46.62
N GLU A 942 -11.68 2.37 -46.55
CA GLU A 942 -11.55 3.12 -45.29
C GLU A 942 -12.83 2.93 -44.46
N ILE A 943 -12.75 2.07 -43.45
CA ILE A 943 -13.85 1.84 -42.50
C ILE A 943 -13.84 3.00 -41.49
N LYS A 944 -15.01 3.60 -41.20
CA LYS A 944 -15.22 4.56 -40.11
C LYS A 944 -16.39 4.07 -39.26
N LEU A 945 -16.09 3.15 -38.34
CA LEU A 945 -17.10 2.44 -37.56
C LEU A 945 -17.34 3.10 -36.20
N PHE A 946 -18.59 3.38 -35.88
CA PHE A 946 -19.01 3.76 -34.53
C PHE A 946 -19.61 2.55 -33.81
N ILE A 947 -19.37 2.41 -32.52
CA ILE A 947 -19.91 1.36 -31.66
C ILE A 947 -20.70 1.98 -30.50
N ALA A 948 -21.80 1.34 -30.09
CA ALA A 948 -22.59 1.76 -28.95
C ALA A 948 -22.31 0.83 -27.75
N VAL A 949 -21.85 1.41 -26.64
CA VAL A 949 -21.58 0.70 -25.37
C VAL A 949 -22.28 1.46 -24.25
N ASN A 950 -23.16 0.79 -23.49
CA ASN A 950 -23.92 1.39 -22.38
C ASN A 950 -24.66 2.69 -22.73
N GLY A 951 -25.17 2.81 -23.96
CA GLY A 951 -25.91 3.99 -24.43
C GLY A 951 -25.03 5.18 -24.87
N GLN A 952 -23.70 5.05 -24.83
CA GLN A 952 -22.76 6.02 -25.39
C GLN A 952 -22.15 5.54 -26.72
N GLN A 953 -21.91 6.48 -27.63
CA GLN A 953 -21.30 6.24 -28.94
C GLN A 953 -19.79 6.48 -28.88
N TYR A 954 -19.02 5.52 -29.41
CA TYR A 954 -17.56 5.58 -29.52
C TYR A 954 -17.15 5.38 -30.99
N GLY A 955 -16.11 6.08 -31.45
CA GLY A 955 -15.64 6.06 -32.85
C GLY A 955 -15.51 7.47 -33.46
N PRO A 956 -15.21 7.60 -34.76
CA PRO A 956 -15.10 6.52 -35.74
C PRO A 956 -13.78 5.74 -35.63
N TYR A 957 -13.86 4.42 -35.65
CA TYR A 957 -12.71 3.51 -35.67
C TYR A 957 -12.38 3.09 -37.09
N ASN A 958 -11.09 3.02 -37.39
CA ASN A 958 -10.59 2.47 -38.66
C ASN A 958 -10.47 0.94 -38.61
N ASN A 959 -10.19 0.32 -39.76
CA ASN A 959 -10.10 -1.14 -39.90
C ASN A 959 -9.11 -1.77 -38.88
N GLU A 960 -7.95 -1.15 -38.68
CA GLU A 960 -6.93 -1.64 -37.73
C GLU A 960 -7.44 -1.66 -36.29
N VAL A 961 -8.08 -0.57 -35.85
CA VAL A 961 -8.65 -0.49 -34.50
C VAL A 961 -9.82 -1.48 -34.35
N CYS A 962 -10.66 -1.64 -35.37
CA CYS A 962 -11.74 -2.64 -35.33
C CYS A 962 -11.21 -4.08 -35.19
N LYS A 963 -10.13 -4.46 -35.88
CA LYS A 963 -9.48 -5.78 -35.71
C LYS A 963 -8.97 -5.99 -34.28
N GLN A 964 -8.38 -4.96 -33.66
CA GLN A 964 -7.94 -5.00 -32.27
C GLN A 964 -9.11 -5.15 -31.28
N LEU A 965 -10.21 -4.39 -31.50
CA LEU A 965 -11.40 -4.48 -30.67
C LEU A 965 -12.06 -5.86 -30.72
N VAL A 966 -12.03 -6.53 -31.89
CA VAL A 966 -12.53 -7.92 -32.02
C VAL A 966 -11.62 -8.90 -31.31
N THR A 967 -10.30 -8.77 -31.44
CA THR A 967 -9.31 -9.61 -30.75
C THR A 967 -9.47 -9.52 -29.23
N ASN A 968 -9.76 -8.33 -28.72
CA ASN A 968 -9.94 -8.06 -27.29
C ASN A 968 -11.37 -8.33 -26.79
N GLY A 969 -12.28 -8.85 -27.64
CA GLY A 969 -13.68 -9.13 -27.28
C GLY A 969 -14.55 -7.89 -27.02
N GLN A 970 -14.04 -6.70 -27.29
CA GLN A 970 -14.75 -5.41 -27.10
C GLN A 970 -15.70 -5.09 -28.27
N LEU A 971 -15.43 -5.65 -29.45
CA LEU A 971 -16.33 -5.64 -30.60
C LEU A 971 -16.72 -7.09 -30.92
N THR A 972 -18.00 -7.42 -30.75
CA THR A 972 -18.56 -8.76 -30.98
C THR A 972 -19.60 -8.70 -32.10
N PRO A 973 -20.01 -9.84 -32.71
CA PRO A 973 -21.09 -9.85 -33.71
C PRO A 973 -22.41 -9.25 -33.20
N SER A 974 -22.64 -9.26 -31.89
CA SER A 974 -23.82 -8.67 -31.23
C SER A 974 -23.68 -7.18 -30.88
N SER A 975 -22.48 -6.60 -30.97
CA SER A 975 -22.27 -5.17 -30.64
C SER A 975 -23.05 -4.28 -31.62
N MET A 976 -23.76 -3.28 -31.11
CA MET A 976 -24.46 -2.30 -31.96
C MET A 976 -23.47 -1.34 -32.60
N VAL A 977 -23.49 -1.24 -33.92
CA VAL A 977 -22.57 -0.40 -34.68
C VAL A 977 -23.30 0.44 -35.72
N TRP A 978 -22.66 1.52 -36.14
CA TRP A 978 -23.16 2.42 -37.17
C TRP A 978 -21.99 2.97 -38.00
N MET A 979 -22.23 3.16 -39.30
CA MET A 979 -21.32 3.81 -40.23
C MET A 979 -22.06 4.87 -41.02
N GLU A 980 -21.33 5.86 -41.51
CA GLU A 980 -21.88 6.88 -42.40
C GLU A 980 -22.55 6.22 -43.62
N GLY A 981 -23.84 6.52 -43.82
CA GLY A 981 -24.69 5.90 -44.85
C GLY A 981 -25.63 4.78 -44.36
N MET A 982 -25.54 4.35 -43.09
CA MET A 982 -26.49 3.37 -42.52
C MET A 982 -27.76 4.05 -41.98
N PRO A 983 -28.96 3.49 -42.22
CA PRO A 983 -30.22 4.10 -41.77
C PRO A 983 -30.45 4.01 -40.25
N GLN A 984 -29.83 3.03 -39.58
CA GLN A 984 -29.97 2.80 -38.14
C GLN A 984 -28.77 2.01 -37.57
N TRP A 985 -28.60 2.07 -36.25
CA TRP A 985 -27.68 1.19 -35.53
C TRP A 985 -28.06 -0.26 -35.75
N THR A 986 -27.08 -1.08 -36.13
CA THR A 986 -27.28 -2.47 -36.52
C THR A 986 -26.23 -3.34 -35.83
N PRO A 987 -26.55 -4.58 -35.41
CA PRO A 987 -25.54 -5.50 -34.86
C PRO A 987 -24.38 -5.73 -35.83
N ALA A 988 -23.14 -5.73 -35.33
CA ALA A 988 -21.92 -5.76 -36.14
C ALA A 988 -21.85 -6.97 -37.09
N GLY A 989 -22.36 -8.13 -36.67
CA GLY A 989 -22.42 -9.34 -37.50
C GLY A 989 -23.38 -9.26 -38.68
N GLN A 990 -24.29 -8.29 -38.70
CA GLN A 990 -25.25 -8.03 -39.79
C GLN A 990 -24.77 -6.93 -40.75
N VAL A 991 -23.66 -6.27 -40.46
CA VAL A 991 -23.09 -5.22 -41.31
C VAL A 991 -22.08 -5.84 -42.26
N SER A 992 -22.48 -6.00 -43.53
CA SER A 992 -21.70 -6.70 -44.57
C SER A 992 -20.28 -6.16 -44.74
N THR A 993 -20.09 -4.84 -44.59
CA THR A 993 -18.77 -4.18 -44.77
C THR A 993 -17.74 -4.55 -43.71
N ILE A 994 -18.16 -5.05 -42.53
CA ILE A 994 -17.25 -5.38 -41.41
C ILE A 994 -17.35 -6.85 -40.98
N GLN A 995 -18.19 -7.64 -41.64
CA GLN A 995 -18.42 -9.04 -41.29
C GLN A 995 -17.14 -9.88 -41.35
N PHE A 996 -16.20 -9.51 -42.23
CA PHE A 996 -14.90 -10.16 -42.36
C PHE A 996 -14.03 -10.07 -41.09
N LEU A 997 -14.28 -9.09 -40.21
CA LEU A 997 -13.56 -8.96 -38.95
C LEU A 997 -13.84 -10.12 -37.99
N PHE A 998 -14.95 -10.83 -38.15
CA PHE A 998 -15.39 -11.91 -37.26
C PHE A 998 -15.17 -13.32 -37.83
N ALA A 999 -14.50 -13.44 -38.98
CA ALA A 999 -14.22 -14.73 -39.60
C ALA A 999 -13.07 -15.46 -38.84
N PRO A 1000 -13.14 -16.80 -38.64
CA PRO A 1000 -12.03 -17.57 -38.10
C PRO A 1000 -10.78 -17.46 -39.01
N PRO A 1001 -9.56 -17.44 -38.46
CA PRO A 1001 -8.34 -17.37 -39.27
C PRO A 1001 -8.24 -18.58 -40.21
N ALA A 1002 -8.01 -18.31 -41.50
CA ALA A 1002 -7.83 -19.36 -42.50
C ALA A 1002 -6.58 -20.20 -42.17
N THR A 1003 -6.76 -21.50 -41.97
CA THR A 1003 -5.67 -22.46 -41.83
C THR A 1003 -4.83 -22.49 -43.11
N SER A 1004 -3.53 -22.24 -42.99
CA SER A 1004 -2.57 -22.34 -44.08
C SER A 1004 -2.58 -23.74 -44.68
N SER A 1005 -2.90 -23.85 -45.96
CA SER A 1005 -2.77 -25.07 -46.75
C SER A 1005 -1.28 -25.47 -46.84
N MET A 1006 -0.96 -26.67 -46.37
CA MET A 1006 0.34 -27.32 -46.58
C MET A 1006 0.65 -27.45 -48.08
N PRO A 1007 1.94 -27.40 -48.49
CA PRO A 1007 2.34 -27.59 -49.89
C PRO A 1007 2.10 -29.05 -50.34
N PRO A 1008 1.79 -29.28 -51.62
CA PRO A 1008 1.32 -30.58 -52.11
C PRO A 1008 2.46 -31.61 -52.22
N MET A 1009 2.17 -32.85 -51.83
CA MET A 1009 3.03 -34.01 -52.06
C MET A 1009 3.04 -34.40 -53.55
N PRO A 1010 4.17 -34.94 -54.08
CA PRO A 1010 4.27 -35.39 -55.47
C PRO A 1010 3.42 -36.66 -55.72
N PRO A 1011 2.95 -36.87 -56.96
CA PRO A 1011 1.89 -37.83 -57.26
C PRO A 1011 2.37 -39.28 -57.20
N ILE A 1012 1.70 -40.11 -56.40
CA ILE A 1012 1.82 -41.56 -56.44
C ILE A 1012 0.81 -42.11 -57.46
N GLY A 1013 1.31 -42.96 -58.36
CA GLY A 1013 0.57 -43.56 -59.45
C GLY A 1013 -0.60 -44.45 -59.03
N SER A 1014 -1.55 -44.56 -59.97
CA SER A 1014 -2.78 -45.34 -59.95
C SER A 1014 -2.62 -46.80 -59.48
N VAL A 1015 -3.44 -47.22 -58.52
CA VAL A 1015 -3.84 -48.62 -58.32
C VAL A 1015 -5.36 -48.66 -58.05
N PRO A 1016 -6.15 -49.57 -58.69
CA PRO A 1016 -7.60 -49.64 -58.53
C PRO A 1016 -8.03 -50.39 -57.24
N PRO A 1017 -9.32 -50.29 -56.82
CA PRO A 1017 -9.88 -51.01 -55.65
C PRO A 1017 -10.15 -52.49 -56.03
N PRO A 1018 -10.69 -53.40 -55.17
CA PRO A 1018 -11.11 -53.40 -53.75
C PRO A 1018 -10.45 -54.58 -52.96
N VAL A 1019 -10.81 -54.99 -51.74
CA VAL A 1019 -11.90 -55.95 -51.36
C VAL A 1019 -11.88 -56.16 -49.82
N MET A 1020 -13.09 -56.18 -49.23
CA MET A 1020 -13.54 -56.62 -47.89
C MET A 1020 -13.10 -55.85 -46.65
#